data_AF-A0A7L8UCT3-F1
#
_entry.id   AF-A0A7L8UCT3-F1
#
_cell.length_a   1.000
_cell.length_b   1.000
_cell.length_c   1.000
_cell.angle_alpha   90.00
_cell.angle_beta   90.00
_cell.angle_gamma   90.00
#
_symmetry.space_group_name_H-M   'P 1'
#
loop_
_entity.id
_entity.type
_entity.pdbx_description
1 polymer ?
#
loop_
_entity_poly.entity_id
_entity_poly.type
_entity_poly.pdbx_seq_one_letter_code
_entity_poly.pdbx_strand_id
1 'polypeptide(L)'
;MKKVYQFTLLILLFLMIFNNNVFAQKSNIPGKTEWFDPNKPATTYCNPINIGYNYTTQNHNGIPESRRSSADPVIITYKNEYYLFATNQAGFFWSKDMSDWKFVYGSFQRKPGDDDQCAPAAWVVNDTLFYVGSTWKRDHPIWKTADPKSGQWLRHMDKAMLPTWDPAIFQDDDKKVYMYYGSSGKLPLVGVEVDYNTWLPKGNQDDYEKLYKATEVEDIQRPYGQIKEVAILDPSNHGWERFGPNNDMEPAPWGNFIEGAWMTKHNGKYYMQYGAPATEFKGYANGVHVGDNPLGPFTYQKHNPMSYKPGGFVIGAGHGNTFADNYGNYWNTGTCKISIKDRFERRIDMFPAGFDKDDVMYSITAYGDFPIVLPTNQRNQEKGASSGWMLLSYKKPVTVSSAEECMEVETHRVDNGGKKVYEKFCYGAENLTDENIQTYWSAKTDAPGEWLQLDLGRPMEIKALQINYADHKATQYNKAMDIYYQYKIFMSDDAQNWTLVIDKSQNAKDVPHDYVELTKSIKARYIKMVNIHNASGLFAVSDFRVFGNGLATKPKAVSNFKVTRNAKDSRNAMISWKKQPDAVGYTIYYGISPDKLYNNIMVYDEAIYDFRGLDKGTKYYFTIEAFNENGIGVHNKLIEVK
;
A
#
# COMPACT_ATOMS: atom_id res chain seq x y z
N MET A 1 -76.74 31.52 -48.19
CA MET A 1 -76.41 30.09 -48.32
C MET A 1 -74.89 30.01 -48.44
N LYS A 2 -74.18 29.57 -47.38
CA LYS A 2 -73.56 28.23 -47.22
C LYS A 2 -72.52 27.98 -48.35
N LYS A 3 -71.26 27.58 -48.14
CA LYS A 3 -70.53 26.98 -47.01
C LYS A 3 -69.06 26.78 -47.48
N VAL A 4 -68.10 26.83 -46.56
CA VAL A 4 -66.84 26.05 -46.52
C VAL A 4 -65.73 26.40 -47.53
N TYR A 5 -64.63 26.99 -47.02
CA TYR A 5 -63.22 26.57 -47.16
C TYR A 5 -62.28 27.73 -46.78
N GLN A 6 -62.16 28.01 -45.48
CA GLN A 6 -61.02 28.77 -44.93
C GLN A 6 -60.72 28.19 -43.55
N PHE A 7 -60.00 27.06 -43.55
CA PHE A 7 -59.55 26.40 -42.33
C PHE A 7 -58.21 25.72 -42.57
N THR A 8 -57.21 26.46 -43.07
CA THR A 8 -55.81 25.96 -43.09
C THR A 8 -54.81 27.10 -43.31
N LEU A 9 -54.78 28.15 -42.49
CA LEU A 9 -53.58 28.99 -42.35
C LEU A 9 -53.60 29.93 -41.13
N LEU A 10 -54.17 29.50 -40.00
CA LEU A 10 -54.22 30.30 -38.77
C LEU A 10 -53.96 29.46 -37.51
N ILE A 11 -53.14 28.41 -37.64
CA ILE A 11 -52.56 27.63 -36.53
C ILE A 11 -51.05 27.47 -36.77
N LEU A 12 -50.38 28.55 -37.20
CA LEU A 12 -48.92 28.57 -37.39
C LEU A 12 -48.26 29.89 -36.94
N LEU A 13 -49.00 30.71 -36.18
CA LEU A 13 -48.52 32.01 -35.70
C LEU A 13 -49.00 32.32 -34.26
N PHE A 14 -49.14 31.28 -33.43
CA PHE A 14 -49.40 31.41 -31.99
C PHE A 14 -48.61 30.40 -31.13
N LEU A 15 -47.40 30.04 -31.58
CA LEU A 15 -46.48 29.14 -30.85
C LEU A 15 -45.01 29.60 -31.01
N MET A 16 -44.75 30.91 -30.97
CA MET A 16 -43.40 31.48 -30.99
C MET A 16 -43.13 32.46 -29.84
N ILE A 17 -43.77 32.27 -28.69
CA ILE A 17 -43.30 32.86 -27.41
C ILE A 17 -43.54 31.82 -26.30
N PHE A 18 -42.79 30.73 -26.33
CA PHE A 18 -42.39 30.09 -25.08
C PHE A 18 -40.87 30.15 -25.07
N ASN A 19 -40.34 31.03 -24.21
CA ASN A 19 -38.99 30.91 -23.71
C ASN A 19 -38.87 29.52 -23.09
N ASN A 20 -38.42 28.55 -23.87
CA ASN A 20 -37.86 27.32 -23.34
C ASN A 20 -36.49 27.69 -22.75
N ASN A 21 -36.53 28.35 -21.58
CA ASN A 21 -35.55 28.06 -20.55
C ASN A 21 -35.76 26.59 -20.18
N VAL A 22 -35.18 25.71 -20.99
CA VAL A 22 -34.85 24.36 -20.53
C VAL A 22 -33.81 24.61 -19.45
N PHE A 23 -34.28 24.86 -18.23
CA PHE A 23 -33.52 24.49 -17.05
C PHE A 23 -33.21 23.02 -17.28
N ALA A 24 -31.98 22.73 -17.70
CA ALA A 24 -31.43 21.39 -17.67
C ALA A 24 -31.81 20.86 -16.28
N GLN A 25 -32.65 19.83 -16.26
CA GLN A 25 -33.03 19.13 -15.06
C GLN A 25 -31.70 18.63 -14.50
N LYS A 26 -31.11 19.40 -13.57
CA LYS A 26 -29.91 18.99 -12.85
C LYS A 26 -30.32 17.67 -12.23
N SER A 27 -29.82 16.57 -12.78
CA SER A 27 -29.94 15.28 -12.14
C SER A 27 -29.40 15.47 -10.73
N ASN A 28 -30.28 15.51 -9.73
CA ASN A 28 -29.89 15.60 -8.33
C ASN A 28 -29.26 14.25 -7.96
N ILE A 29 -27.99 14.08 -8.32
CA ILE A 29 -27.17 12.95 -7.89
C ILE A 29 -27.02 13.11 -6.36
N PRO A 30 -27.53 12.18 -5.54
CA PRO A 30 -27.40 12.29 -4.08
C PRO A 30 -25.94 12.46 -3.67
N GLY A 31 -25.65 13.40 -2.77
CA GLY A 31 -24.29 13.69 -2.29
C GLY A 31 -23.41 14.52 -3.24
N LYS A 32 -23.87 14.83 -4.46
CA LYS A 32 -23.11 15.70 -5.38
C LYS A 32 -23.13 17.15 -4.89
N THR A 33 -21.95 17.77 -4.85
CA THR A 33 -21.74 19.20 -4.59
C THR A 33 -21.09 19.85 -5.81
N GLU A 34 -20.74 21.13 -5.68
CA GLU A 34 -19.97 21.84 -6.71
C GLU A 34 -18.51 21.32 -6.84
N TRP A 35 -17.95 20.73 -5.79
CA TRP A 35 -16.54 20.27 -5.73
C TRP A 35 -16.39 18.75 -5.60
N PHE A 36 -17.49 18.01 -5.46
CA PHE A 36 -17.48 16.57 -5.27
C PHE A 36 -18.58 15.90 -6.09
N ASP A 37 -18.21 14.85 -6.81
CA ASP A 37 -19.14 13.98 -7.53
C ASP A 37 -18.89 12.52 -7.11
N PRO A 38 -19.82 11.88 -6.38
CA PRO A 38 -19.62 10.51 -5.88
C PRO A 38 -19.52 9.46 -7.00
N ASN A 39 -19.92 9.80 -8.23
CA ASN A 39 -19.84 8.90 -9.38
C ASN A 39 -18.58 9.11 -10.24
N LYS A 40 -17.73 10.09 -9.91
CA LYS A 40 -16.49 10.35 -10.65
C LYS A 40 -15.33 9.61 -10.00
N PRO A 41 -14.66 8.67 -10.70
CA PRO A 41 -13.44 8.04 -10.21
C PRO A 41 -12.33 9.07 -9.99
N ALA A 42 -11.48 8.84 -8.99
CA ALA A 42 -10.31 9.67 -8.76
C ALA A 42 -9.27 9.44 -9.88
N THR A 43 -8.57 10.50 -10.27
CA THR A 43 -7.45 10.39 -11.22
C THR A 43 -6.11 10.24 -10.51
N THR A 44 -6.13 10.35 -9.19
CA THR A 44 -5.00 10.15 -8.29
C THR A 44 -5.39 9.17 -7.18
N TYR A 45 -4.40 8.59 -6.51
CA TYR A 45 -4.58 7.80 -5.28
C TYR A 45 -3.50 8.17 -4.27
N CYS A 46 -3.66 7.70 -3.03
CA CYS A 46 -2.72 7.88 -1.95
C CYS A 46 -2.53 6.55 -1.19
N ASN A 47 -1.34 6.26 -0.68
CA ASN A 47 -1.11 5.12 0.20
C ASN A 47 -1.50 5.46 1.66
N PRO A 48 -1.93 4.47 2.47
CA PRO A 48 -2.23 3.10 2.06
C PRO A 48 -3.45 3.06 1.13
N ILE A 49 -3.53 2.06 0.24
CA ILE A 49 -4.61 1.99 -0.75
C ILE A 49 -5.99 1.88 -0.08
N ASN A 50 -6.99 2.54 -0.64
CA ASN A 50 -8.34 2.53 -0.06
C ASN A 50 -9.15 1.32 -0.53
N ILE A 51 -9.03 0.20 0.20
CA ILE A 51 -9.86 -0.99 0.02
C ILE A 51 -10.65 -1.28 1.30
N GLY A 52 -11.77 -2.00 1.17
CA GLY A 52 -12.56 -2.45 2.32
C GLY A 52 -11.91 -3.64 3.02
N TYR A 53 -10.80 -3.38 3.72
CA TYR A 53 -9.98 -4.36 4.43
C TYR A 53 -10.84 -5.17 5.42
N ASN A 54 -10.64 -6.49 5.43
CA ASN A 54 -11.25 -7.36 6.42
C ASN A 54 -10.84 -7.02 7.85
N TYR A 55 -11.81 -7.11 8.76
CA TYR A 55 -11.51 -7.33 10.16
C TYR A 55 -10.95 -8.73 10.35
N THR A 56 -9.98 -8.87 11.25
CA THR A 56 -9.42 -10.18 11.62
C THR A 56 -10.51 -11.09 12.19
N THR A 57 -10.24 -12.40 12.19
CA THR A 57 -11.06 -13.36 12.94
C THR A 57 -11.02 -13.04 14.44
N GLN A 58 -12.00 -13.54 15.19
CA GLN A 58 -12.00 -13.40 16.65
C GLN A 58 -10.77 -14.09 17.24
N ASN A 59 -10.07 -13.40 18.15
CA ASN A 59 -8.84 -13.88 18.78
C ASN A 59 -7.71 -14.23 17.78
N HIS A 60 -7.68 -13.56 16.63
CA HIS A 60 -6.63 -13.74 15.62
C HIS A 60 -5.25 -13.44 16.22
N ASN A 61 -4.30 -14.38 16.05
CA ASN A 61 -2.98 -14.37 16.69
C ASN A 61 -3.02 -14.32 18.23
N GLY A 62 -4.11 -14.78 18.87
CA GLY A 62 -4.28 -14.71 20.32
C GLY A 62 -4.62 -13.30 20.84
N ILE A 63 -5.01 -12.39 19.94
CA ILE A 63 -5.31 -10.99 20.25
C ILE A 63 -6.82 -10.80 20.16
N PRO A 64 -7.52 -10.55 21.28
CA PRO A 64 -8.98 -10.47 21.32
C PRO A 64 -9.55 -9.22 20.66
N GLU A 65 -8.77 -8.16 20.49
CA GLU A 65 -9.21 -6.88 19.92
C GLU A 65 -9.46 -6.99 18.41
N SER A 66 -10.67 -6.62 18.01
CA SER A 66 -11.04 -6.41 16.61
C SER A 66 -10.17 -5.32 15.98
N ARG A 67 -9.69 -5.61 14.77
CA ARG A 67 -8.89 -4.71 13.94
C ARG A 67 -8.96 -5.15 12.50
N ARG A 68 -8.81 -4.22 11.57
CA ARG A 68 -8.53 -4.57 10.18
C ARG A 68 -7.05 -4.85 10.00
N SER A 69 -6.74 -5.84 9.17
CA SER A 69 -5.37 -6.11 8.74
C SER A 69 -5.37 -6.83 7.40
N SER A 70 -4.44 -6.45 6.54
CA SER A 70 -4.11 -7.16 5.31
C SER A 70 -2.66 -6.87 4.94
N ALA A 71 -2.06 -7.77 4.20
CA ALA A 71 -0.67 -7.75 3.81
C ALA A 71 -0.49 -8.57 2.53
N ASP A 72 0.76 -8.67 2.08
CA ASP A 72 1.20 -9.64 1.07
C ASP A 72 0.38 -9.51 -0.25
N PRO A 73 0.22 -8.27 -0.79
CA PRO A 73 -0.62 -8.02 -1.95
C PRO A 73 -0.05 -8.64 -3.23
N VAL A 74 -0.93 -9.25 -4.02
CA VAL A 74 -0.67 -9.61 -5.41
C VAL A 74 -1.70 -8.94 -6.30
N ILE A 75 -1.26 -7.97 -7.11
CA ILE A 75 -2.04 -7.39 -8.20
C ILE A 75 -1.61 -8.01 -9.52
N ILE A 76 -2.58 -8.50 -10.28
CA ILE A 76 -2.37 -8.96 -11.66
C ILE A 76 -3.41 -8.36 -12.61
N THR A 77 -3.01 -8.22 -13.87
CA THR A 77 -3.91 -7.86 -14.96
C THR A 77 -4.51 -9.12 -15.58
N TYR A 78 -5.82 -9.15 -15.75
CA TYR A 78 -6.52 -10.23 -16.45
C TYR A 78 -7.70 -9.65 -17.23
N LYS A 79 -7.76 -9.93 -18.54
CA LYS A 79 -8.80 -9.41 -19.45
C LYS A 79 -9.01 -7.89 -19.33
N ASN A 80 -7.91 -7.13 -19.31
CA ASN A 80 -7.85 -5.66 -19.19
C ASN A 80 -8.44 -5.09 -17.89
N GLU A 81 -8.45 -5.87 -16.81
CA GLU A 81 -8.85 -5.43 -15.48
C GLU A 81 -7.81 -5.86 -14.44
N TYR A 82 -7.79 -5.17 -13.31
CA TYR A 82 -6.86 -5.42 -12.21
C TYR A 82 -7.54 -6.29 -11.15
N TYR A 83 -6.81 -7.27 -10.63
CA TYR A 83 -7.27 -8.15 -9.55
C TYR A 83 -6.25 -8.14 -8.42
N LEU A 84 -6.68 -7.79 -7.20
CA LEU A 84 -5.86 -7.72 -6.00
C LEU A 84 -6.25 -8.85 -5.03
N PHE A 85 -5.31 -9.74 -4.79
CA PHE A 85 -5.36 -10.78 -3.77
C PHE A 85 -4.45 -10.37 -2.61
N ALA A 86 -4.80 -10.71 -1.38
CA ALA A 86 -4.02 -10.29 -0.22
C ALA A 86 -4.35 -11.13 1.01
N THR A 87 -3.50 -11.02 2.03
CA THR A 87 -3.65 -11.71 3.30
C THR A 87 -4.95 -11.37 4.03
N ASN A 88 -5.56 -12.36 4.69
CA ASN A 88 -6.74 -12.20 5.54
C ASN A 88 -7.97 -11.66 4.78
N GLN A 89 -8.05 -11.87 3.46
CA GLN A 89 -9.22 -11.52 2.66
C GLN A 89 -10.07 -12.76 2.35
N ALA A 90 -11.39 -12.64 2.54
CA ALA A 90 -12.36 -13.71 2.27
C ALA A 90 -12.62 -13.96 0.77
N GLY A 91 -11.72 -13.46 -0.07
CA GLY A 91 -11.91 -13.25 -1.49
C GLY A 91 -10.84 -12.31 -2.01
N PHE A 92 -11.20 -11.46 -2.97
CA PHE A 92 -10.26 -10.57 -3.64
C PHE A 92 -10.97 -9.31 -4.11
N PHE A 93 -10.21 -8.34 -4.58
CA PHE A 93 -10.74 -7.10 -5.13
C PHE A 93 -10.46 -7.04 -6.64
N TRP A 94 -11.32 -6.35 -7.38
CA TRP A 94 -11.04 -6.01 -8.77
C TRP A 94 -11.30 -4.53 -9.06
N SER A 95 -10.60 -3.99 -10.05
CA SER A 95 -10.75 -2.61 -10.50
C SER A 95 -10.55 -2.49 -12.01
N LYS A 96 -11.13 -1.45 -12.61
CA LYS A 96 -10.85 -1.05 -14.00
C LYS A 96 -9.75 0.01 -14.12
N ASP A 97 -9.50 0.74 -13.03
CA ASP A 97 -8.69 1.96 -13.04
C ASP A 97 -7.73 2.09 -11.86
N MET A 98 -7.71 1.10 -10.96
CA MET A 98 -6.94 1.08 -9.69
C MET A 98 -7.37 2.14 -8.66
N SER A 99 -8.42 2.93 -8.94
CA SER A 99 -8.99 3.93 -8.02
C SER A 99 -10.21 3.38 -7.26
N ASP A 100 -11.11 2.66 -7.94
CA ASP A 100 -12.32 2.07 -7.36
C ASP A 100 -12.18 0.55 -7.34
N TRP A 101 -12.08 -0.01 -6.14
CA TRP A 101 -11.91 -1.44 -5.91
C TRP A 101 -13.21 -2.09 -5.45
N LYS A 102 -13.58 -3.19 -6.07
CA LYS A 102 -14.80 -3.95 -5.80
C LYS A 102 -14.45 -5.31 -5.24
N PHE A 103 -14.95 -5.62 -4.05
CA PHE A 103 -14.74 -6.91 -3.43
C PHE A 103 -15.61 -8.00 -4.05
N VAL A 104 -15.05 -9.20 -4.17
CA VAL A 104 -15.74 -10.43 -4.59
C VAL A 104 -15.33 -11.54 -3.63
N TYR A 105 -16.31 -12.22 -3.03
CA TYR A 105 -16.05 -13.41 -2.23
C TYR A 105 -15.46 -14.52 -3.11
N GLY A 106 -14.42 -15.19 -2.64
CA GLY A 106 -13.80 -16.31 -3.33
C GLY A 106 -14.25 -17.64 -2.75
N SER A 107 -14.57 -18.62 -3.60
CA SER A 107 -14.87 -20.00 -3.18
C SER A 107 -13.61 -20.84 -2.87
N PHE A 108 -12.42 -20.25 -2.90
CA PHE A 108 -11.12 -20.93 -2.87
C PHE A 108 -10.55 -21.23 -1.46
N GLN A 109 -11.41 -21.47 -0.46
CA GLN A 109 -11.00 -21.82 0.91
C GLN A 109 -11.28 -23.30 1.20
N ARG A 110 -10.32 -24.02 1.81
CA ARG A 110 -10.51 -25.44 2.17
C ARG A 110 -11.55 -25.63 3.27
N LYS A 111 -11.37 -24.94 4.40
CA LYS A 111 -12.28 -24.93 5.54
C LYS A 111 -12.28 -23.54 6.18
N PRO A 112 -13.37 -23.14 6.86
CA PRO A 112 -13.39 -21.93 7.66
C PRO A 112 -12.23 -21.92 8.67
N GLY A 113 -11.41 -20.87 8.65
CA GLY A 113 -10.29 -20.68 9.56
C GLY A 113 -8.96 -21.30 9.12
N ASP A 114 -8.89 -22.00 7.98
CA ASP A 114 -7.60 -22.39 7.40
C ASP A 114 -6.82 -21.14 6.91
N ASP A 115 -5.50 -21.19 7.03
CA ASP A 115 -4.57 -20.09 6.69
C ASP A 115 -4.35 -19.90 5.17
N ASP A 116 -5.23 -20.49 4.35
CA ASP A 116 -5.19 -20.42 2.88
C ASP A 116 -5.28 -18.98 2.37
N GLN A 117 -5.72 -18.05 3.22
CA GLN A 117 -5.82 -16.64 2.90
C GLN A 117 -4.56 -15.87 3.29
N CYS A 118 -3.50 -16.50 3.78
CA CYS A 118 -2.22 -15.87 4.04
C CYS A 118 -1.33 -15.90 2.79
N ALA A 119 -0.66 -14.79 2.49
CA ALA A 119 0.29 -14.58 1.42
C ALA A 119 -0.03 -15.38 0.15
N PRO A 120 -1.14 -15.07 -0.56
CA PRO A 120 -1.57 -15.89 -1.69
C PRO A 120 -0.74 -15.64 -2.94
N ALA A 121 -0.53 -16.68 -3.75
CA ALA A 121 -0.12 -16.52 -5.14
C ALA A 121 -1.34 -16.37 -6.04
N ALA A 122 -1.28 -15.44 -6.98
CA ALA A 122 -2.19 -15.38 -8.12
C ALA A 122 -1.41 -15.13 -9.41
N TRP A 123 -1.74 -15.85 -10.48
CA TRP A 123 -1.09 -15.70 -11.79
C TRP A 123 -2.02 -16.09 -12.93
N VAL A 124 -1.82 -15.51 -14.12
CA VAL A 124 -2.50 -15.94 -15.34
C VAL A 124 -1.67 -17.04 -16.01
N VAL A 125 -2.15 -18.28 -15.95
CA VAL A 125 -1.53 -19.41 -16.63
C VAL A 125 -2.37 -19.72 -17.87
N ASN A 126 -1.76 -19.60 -19.04
CA ASN A 126 -2.41 -19.57 -20.34
C ASN A 126 -3.46 -18.45 -20.43
N ASP A 127 -4.75 -18.81 -20.40
CA ASP A 127 -5.90 -17.90 -20.51
C ASP A 127 -6.77 -17.88 -19.25
N THR A 128 -6.28 -18.51 -18.17
CA THR A 128 -7.04 -18.76 -16.95
C THR A 128 -6.29 -18.21 -15.73
N LEU A 129 -7.02 -17.67 -14.78
CA LEU A 129 -6.45 -17.13 -13.56
C LEU A 129 -6.33 -18.23 -12.51
N PHE A 130 -5.14 -18.40 -11.94
CA PHE A 130 -4.80 -19.39 -10.93
C PHE A 130 -4.63 -18.71 -9.57
N TYR A 131 -4.97 -19.44 -8.50
CA TYR A 131 -4.81 -19.01 -7.12
C TYR A 131 -4.34 -20.16 -6.25
N VAL A 132 -3.43 -19.87 -5.33
CA VAL A 132 -3.06 -20.79 -4.26
C VAL A 132 -2.70 -20.03 -3.00
N GLY A 133 -3.17 -20.55 -1.86
CA GLY A 133 -2.95 -19.98 -0.54
C GLY A 133 -1.74 -20.56 0.19
N SER A 134 -1.34 -19.93 1.29
CA SER A 134 -0.24 -20.41 2.12
C SER A 134 -0.60 -21.60 2.99
N THR A 135 0.17 -22.68 2.87
CA THR A 135 0.14 -23.77 3.84
C THR A 135 1.38 -24.65 3.76
N TRP A 136 1.79 -25.18 4.91
CA TRP A 136 2.78 -26.26 5.00
C TRP A 136 2.16 -27.64 4.76
N LYS A 137 0.82 -27.75 4.71
CA LYS A 137 0.12 -29.01 4.46
C LYS A 137 0.02 -29.30 2.97
N ARG A 138 0.12 -30.58 2.59
CA ARG A 138 0.04 -31.05 1.19
C ARG A 138 -1.37 -31.36 0.69
N ASP A 139 -2.39 -31.14 1.50
CA ASP A 139 -3.79 -31.44 1.18
C ASP A 139 -4.53 -30.24 0.59
N HIS A 140 -3.82 -29.28 0.00
CA HIS A 140 -4.42 -28.05 -0.49
C HIS A 140 -4.64 -28.04 -2.00
N PRO A 141 -5.78 -27.53 -2.48
CA PRO A 141 -6.03 -27.42 -3.91
C PRO A 141 -5.25 -26.30 -4.58
N ILE A 142 -4.97 -26.48 -5.87
CA ILE A 142 -4.65 -25.37 -6.78
C ILE A 142 -5.95 -24.94 -7.43
N TRP A 143 -6.30 -23.66 -7.31
CA TRP A 143 -7.56 -23.12 -7.80
C TRP A 143 -7.39 -22.42 -9.14
N LYS A 144 -8.43 -22.47 -9.97
CA LYS A 144 -8.48 -21.73 -11.22
C LYS A 144 -9.87 -21.19 -11.54
N THR A 145 -9.92 -20.09 -12.28
CA THR A 145 -11.16 -19.54 -12.82
C THR A 145 -10.93 -18.76 -14.11
N ALA A 146 -11.87 -18.88 -15.04
CA ALA A 146 -11.92 -18.05 -16.24
C ALA A 146 -12.84 -16.83 -16.07
N ASP A 147 -13.70 -16.86 -15.06
CA ASP A 147 -14.67 -15.82 -14.69
C ASP A 147 -14.53 -15.49 -13.19
N PRO A 148 -13.46 -14.76 -12.81
CA PRO A 148 -13.20 -14.45 -11.40
C PRO A 148 -14.36 -13.69 -10.76
N LYS A 149 -15.06 -12.80 -11.48
CA LYS A 149 -16.14 -11.96 -10.91
C LYS A 149 -17.35 -12.76 -10.41
N SER A 150 -17.53 -14.01 -10.87
CA SER A 150 -18.52 -14.92 -10.29
C SER A 150 -18.21 -15.32 -8.84
N GLY A 151 -16.96 -15.15 -8.40
CA GLY A 151 -16.46 -15.66 -7.12
C GLY A 151 -16.28 -17.18 -7.09
N GLN A 152 -16.58 -17.88 -8.20
CA GLN A 152 -16.51 -19.34 -8.29
C GLN A 152 -15.17 -19.79 -8.88
N TRP A 153 -14.53 -20.71 -8.18
CA TRP A 153 -13.23 -21.26 -8.51
C TRP A 153 -13.29 -22.78 -8.55
N LEU A 154 -12.71 -23.33 -9.61
CA LEU A 154 -12.59 -24.77 -9.81
C LEU A 154 -11.26 -25.23 -9.24
N ARG A 155 -11.23 -26.45 -8.72
CA ARG A 155 -9.96 -27.11 -8.40
C ARG A 155 -9.31 -27.55 -9.70
N HIS A 156 -8.15 -26.98 -10.00
CA HIS A 156 -7.27 -27.51 -11.04
C HIS A 156 -6.68 -28.85 -10.59
N MET A 157 -6.23 -28.91 -9.33
CA MET A 157 -5.83 -30.13 -8.63
C MET A 157 -6.45 -30.14 -7.24
N ASP A 158 -6.78 -31.33 -6.72
CA ASP A 158 -7.30 -31.48 -5.35
C ASP A 158 -6.20 -31.35 -4.28
N LYS A 159 -4.95 -31.70 -4.61
CA LYS A 159 -3.81 -31.69 -3.69
C LYS A 159 -2.55 -31.24 -4.42
N ALA A 160 -1.94 -30.15 -3.98
CA ALA A 160 -0.58 -29.80 -4.39
C ALA A 160 0.42 -30.56 -3.50
N MET A 161 1.33 -31.27 -4.15
CA MET A 161 2.34 -32.08 -3.45
C MET A 161 3.52 -31.26 -2.94
N LEU A 162 3.68 -30.04 -3.48
CA LEU A 162 4.63 -29.05 -2.99
C LEU A 162 3.99 -28.24 -1.84
N PRO A 163 4.77 -27.83 -0.82
CA PRO A 163 4.33 -26.82 0.12
C PRO A 163 4.07 -25.49 -0.60
N THR A 164 3.20 -24.66 -0.04
CA THR A 164 2.83 -23.36 -0.63
C THR A 164 2.99 -22.21 0.33
N TRP A 165 3.84 -22.30 1.35
CA TRP A 165 4.04 -21.14 2.20
C TRP A 165 4.70 -20.01 1.40
N ASP A 166 4.05 -18.84 1.37
CA ASP A 166 4.38 -17.69 0.54
C ASP A 166 4.66 -18.08 -0.92
N PRO A 167 3.68 -18.68 -1.61
CA PRO A 167 3.88 -19.23 -2.93
C PRO A 167 3.97 -18.10 -3.96
N ALA A 168 4.64 -18.39 -5.07
CA ALA A 168 4.43 -17.68 -6.32
C ALA A 168 4.33 -18.65 -7.48
N ILE A 169 3.54 -18.24 -8.48
CA ILE A 169 3.39 -18.96 -9.75
C ILE A 169 3.94 -18.06 -10.85
N PHE A 170 4.67 -18.65 -11.78
CA PHE A 170 5.14 -17.97 -12.99
C PHE A 170 4.97 -18.89 -14.18
N GLN A 171 4.44 -18.38 -15.29
CA GLN A 171 4.48 -19.07 -16.57
C GLN A 171 5.39 -18.31 -17.52
N ASP A 172 6.34 -19.02 -18.11
CA ASP A 172 7.27 -18.47 -19.09
C ASP A 172 6.70 -18.51 -20.52
N ASP A 173 7.37 -17.85 -21.45
CA ASP A 173 6.96 -17.74 -22.86
C ASP A 173 6.89 -19.11 -23.55
N ASP A 174 7.70 -20.07 -23.11
CA ASP A 174 7.71 -21.47 -23.57
C ASP A 174 6.60 -22.33 -22.96
N LYS A 175 5.69 -21.72 -22.20
CA LYS A 175 4.53 -22.30 -21.52
C LYS A 175 4.83 -23.18 -20.32
N LYS A 176 6.10 -23.34 -19.94
CA LYS A 176 6.45 -24.00 -18.67
C LYS A 176 5.97 -23.17 -17.50
N VAL A 177 5.55 -23.88 -16.45
CA VAL A 177 5.03 -23.29 -15.22
C VAL A 177 6.02 -23.58 -14.10
N TYR A 178 6.30 -22.55 -13.32
CA TYR A 178 7.23 -22.58 -12.20
C TYR A 178 6.50 -22.19 -10.94
N MET A 179 6.90 -22.83 -9.85
CA MET A 179 6.40 -22.56 -8.52
C MET A 179 7.56 -22.22 -7.60
N TYR A 180 7.43 -21.13 -6.85
CA TYR A 180 8.37 -20.67 -5.84
C TYR A 180 7.69 -20.65 -4.48
N TYR A 181 8.44 -20.88 -3.40
CA TYR A 181 7.88 -20.89 -2.05
C TYR A 181 8.98 -20.78 -0.98
N GLY A 182 8.56 -20.47 0.24
CA GLY A 182 9.38 -20.48 1.46
C GLY A 182 9.20 -19.22 2.31
N SER A 183 9.30 -19.38 3.63
CA SER A 183 9.51 -18.28 4.57
C SER A 183 10.38 -18.80 5.71
N SER A 184 11.56 -18.21 5.89
CA SER A 184 12.51 -18.72 6.89
C SER A 184 13.52 -17.68 7.34
N GLY A 185 13.88 -17.73 8.63
CA GLY A 185 15.03 -16.99 9.17
C GLY A 185 16.40 -17.62 8.87
N LYS A 186 16.45 -18.78 8.19
CA LYS A 186 17.66 -19.60 8.01
C LYS A 186 17.80 -20.26 6.64
N LEU A 187 16.70 -20.59 5.99
CA LEU A 187 16.68 -21.32 4.72
C LEU A 187 16.41 -20.38 3.54
N PRO A 188 16.93 -20.71 2.34
CA PRO A 188 16.65 -19.94 1.14
C PRO A 188 15.20 -20.11 0.70
N LEU A 189 14.73 -19.17 -0.13
CA LEU A 189 13.58 -19.42 -1.00
C LEU A 189 13.97 -20.45 -2.05
N VAL A 190 13.00 -21.25 -2.47
CA VAL A 190 13.22 -22.30 -3.46
C VAL A 190 12.23 -22.21 -4.62
N GLY A 191 12.61 -22.80 -5.76
CA GLY A 191 11.79 -22.84 -6.98
C GLY A 191 11.95 -24.13 -7.76
N VAL A 192 10.90 -24.52 -8.49
CA VAL A 192 10.90 -25.72 -9.35
C VAL A 192 9.93 -25.56 -10.51
N GLU A 193 10.23 -26.18 -11.66
CA GLU A 193 9.25 -26.36 -12.74
C GLU A 193 8.21 -27.41 -12.31
N VAL A 194 6.93 -27.12 -12.54
CA VAL A 194 5.83 -28.06 -12.29
C VAL A 194 5.21 -28.53 -13.59
N ASP A 195 4.73 -29.77 -13.59
CA ASP A 195 3.89 -30.25 -14.68
C ASP A 195 2.50 -29.60 -14.61
N TYR A 196 2.07 -28.93 -15.68
CA TYR A 196 0.78 -28.23 -15.69
C TYR A 196 -0.42 -29.16 -15.40
N ASN A 197 -0.39 -30.42 -15.84
CA ASN A 197 -1.53 -31.34 -15.73
C ASN A 197 -1.57 -32.12 -14.41
N THR A 198 -0.49 -32.16 -13.65
CA THR A 198 -0.45 -32.88 -12.36
C THR A 198 -0.06 -31.98 -11.19
N TRP A 199 0.51 -30.81 -11.47
CA TRP A 199 1.14 -29.89 -10.53
C TRP A 199 2.26 -30.53 -9.68
N LEU A 200 2.79 -31.67 -10.12
CA LEU A 200 3.95 -32.31 -9.52
C LEU A 200 5.23 -31.60 -9.99
N PRO A 201 6.27 -31.51 -9.13
CA PRO A 201 7.56 -31.01 -9.57
C PRO A 201 8.13 -31.92 -10.67
N LYS A 202 8.71 -31.31 -11.71
CA LYS A 202 9.32 -32.04 -12.82
C LYS A 202 10.53 -32.86 -12.37
N GLY A 203 10.81 -33.95 -13.08
CA GLY A 203 11.91 -34.86 -12.78
C GLY A 203 11.44 -36.22 -12.26
N ASN A 204 12.41 -37.03 -11.82
CA ASN A 204 12.14 -38.35 -11.26
C ASN A 204 11.42 -38.21 -9.91
N GLN A 205 10.25 -38.83 -9.77
CA GLN A 205 9.41 -38.66 -8.58
C GLN A 205 10.02 -39.31 -7.33
N ASP A 206 10.87 -40.32 -7.50
CA ASP A 206 11.57 -40.97 -6.38
C ASP A 206 12.56 -40.00 -5.68
N ASP A 207 13.10 -39.03 -6.42
CA ASP A 207 14.02 -38.03 -5.86
C ASP A 207 13.32 -37.06 -4.88
N TYR A 208 11.98 -37.01 -4.91
CA TYR A 208 11.14 -36.21 -4.02
C TYR A 208 10.56 -37.01 -2.86
N GLU A 209 10.86 -38.31 -2.72
CA GLU A 209 10.26 -39.17 -1.70
C GLU A 209 10.46 -38.62 -0.27
N LYS A 210 11.64 -38.05 0.02
CA LYS A 210 11.91 -37.42 1.31
C LYS A 210 11.05 -36.17 1.52
N LEU A 211 10.91 -35.32 0.50
CA LEU A 211 10.00 -34.18 0.55
C LEU A 211 8.58 -34.64 0.84
N TYR A 212 8.08 -35.66 0.14
CA TYR A 212 6.72 -36.16 0.27
C TYR A 212 6.40 -36.79 1.63
N LYS A 213 7.42 -37.08 2.45
CA LYS A 213 7.29 -37.59 3.82
C LYS A 213 7.61 -36.56 4.91
N ALA A 214 8.21 -35.43 4.57
CA ALA A 214 8.60 -34.41 5.55
C ALA A 214 7.38 -33.82 6.29
N THR A 215 7.55 -33.48 7.57
CA THR A 215 6.53 -32.78 8.39
C THR A 215 7.08 -31.51 9.02
N GLU A 216 8.39 -31.46 9.24
CA GLU A 216 9.07 -30.29 9.79
C GLU A 216 9.34 -29.25 8.70
N VAL A 217 9.11 -27.98 9.01
CA VAL A 217 9.26 -26.85 8.07
C VAL A 217 10.68 -26.82 7.47
N GLU A 218 11.69 -27.08 8.29
CA GLU A 218 13.09 -27.08 7.87
C GLU A 218 13.44 -28.19 6.88
N ASP A 219 12.73 -29.32 6.92
CA ASP A 219 12.88 -30.37 5.92
C ASP A 219 12.05 -30.05 4.68
N ILE A 220 10.85 -29.47 4.82
CA ILE A 220 9.92 -29.16 3.73
C ILE A 220 10.50 -28.10 2.76
N GLN A 221 11.21 -27.11 3.27
CA GLN A 221 11.77 -26.02 2.45
C GLN A 221 13.14 -26.35 1.81
N ARG A 222 13.71 -27.53 2.07
CA ARG A 222 14.99 -27.92 1.43
C ARG A 222 14.83 -28.30 -0.04
N PRO A 223 15.85 -28.06 -0.87
CA PRO A 223 15.84 -28.51 -2.26
C PRO A 223 15.96 -30.04 -2.36
N TYR A 224 14.95 -30.69 -2.92
CA TYR A 224 14.95 -32.10 -3.33
C TYR A 224 14.73 -32.24 -4.84
N GLY A 225 15.19 -33.35 -5.42
CA GLY A 225 15.09 -33.58 -6.87
C GLY A 225 15.64 -32.40 -7.68
N GLN A 226 14.78 -31.75 -8.46
CA GLN A 226 15.13 -30.61 -9.30
C GLN A 226 14.85 -29.25 -8.68
N ILE A 227 14.35 -29.18 -7.43
CA ILE A 227 14.15 -27.92 -6.72
C ILE A 227 15.49 -27.19 -6.57
N LYS A 228 15.50 -25.88 -6.82
CA LYS A 228 16.66 -25.00 -6.73
C LYS A 228 16.47 -23.96 -5.65
N GLU A 229 17.56 -23.61 -4.97
CA GLU A 229 17.62 -22.39 -4.17
C GLU A 229 17.64 -21.19 -5.11
N VAL A 230 16.77 -20.20 -4.88
CA VAL A 230 16.60 -19.06 -5.79
C VAL A 230 16.95 -17.71 -5.16
N ALA A 231 16.85 -17.59 -3.83
CA ALA A 231 17.28 -16.40 -3.09
C ALA A 231 17.57 -16.75 -1.62
N ILE A 232 18.55 -16.07 -1.02
CA ILE A 232 18.86 -16.12 0.41
C ILE A 232 19.39 -14.76 0.87
N LEU A 233 19.23 -14.43 2.15
CA LEU A 233 19.80 -13.20 2.71
C LEU A 233 21.29 -13.38 3.04
N ASP A 234 22.02 -12.29 2.95
CA ASP A 234 23.37 -12.10 3.46
C ASP A 234 23.43 -10.85 4.34
N PRO A 235 22.80 -10.87 5.54
CA PRO A 235 22.76 -9.74 6.46
C PRO A 235 24.17 -9.28 6.88
N SER A 236 25.18 -10.16 6.77
CA SER A 236 26.58 -9.84 7.09
C SER A 236 27.18 -8.80 6.13
N ASN A 237 26.69 -8.78 4.88
CA ASN A 237 27.11 -7.85 3.84
C ASN A 237 26.03 -6.82 3.50
N HIS A 238 24.73 -7.13 3.64
CA HIS A 238 23.64 -6.24 3.27
C HIS A 238 22.92 -5.69 4.50
N GLY A 239 23.07 -4.40 4.77
CA GLY A 239 22.58 -3.77 6.01
C GLY A 239 21.06 -3.81 6.16
N TRP A 240 20.34 -3.67 5.05
CA TRP A 240 18.87 -3.66 5.01
C TRP A 240 18.27 -5.05 5.26
N GLU A 241 19.03 -6.13 5.08
CA GLU A 241 18.60 -7.51 5.32
C GLU A 241 18.71 -7.91 6.81
N ARG A 242 19.05 -6.98 7.71
CA ARG A 242 19.14 -7.22 9.15
C ARG A 242 17.81 -7.01 9.86
N PHE A 243 17.51 -7.85 10.83
CA PHE A 243 16.31 -7.77 11.66
C PHE A 243 16.37 -6.57 12.61
N GLY A 244 15.19 -6.08 13.00
CA GLY A 244 15.02 -5.08 14.06
C GLY A 244 14.37 -3.77 13.60
N PRO A 245 13.86 -2.96 14.55
CA PRO A 245 13.15 -1.71 14.27
C PRO A 245 13.96 -0.73 13.40
N ASN A 246 15.28 -0.77 13.48
CA ASN A 246 16.19 0.02 12.65
C ASN A 246 17.27 -0.85 12.00
N ASN A 247 16.98 -2.11 11.67
CA ASN A 247 17.95 -3.07 11.12
C ASN A 247 19.19 -3.25 12.03
N ASP A 248 18.96 -3.36 13.35
CA ASP A 248 19.99 -3.26 14.39
C ASP A 248 19.94 -4.36 15.47
N MET A 249 19.04 -5.33 15.35
CA MET A 249 18.97 -6.47 16.27
C MET A 249 19.87 -7.61 15.79
N GLU A 250 21.12 -7.60 16.26
CA GLU A 250 22.14 -8.60 15.93
C GLU A 250 22.74 -9.25 17.20
N PRO A 251 22.66 -10.59 17.37
CA PRO A 251 22.01 -11.54 16.45
C PRO A 251 20.49 -11.38 16.43
N ALA A 252 19.88 -11.62 15.28
CA ALA A 252 18.42 -11.63 15.14
C ALA A 252 17.82 -12.76 16.00
N PRO A 253 16.88 -12.47 16.94
CA PRO A 253 16.38 -13.45 17.90
C PRO A 253 15.78 -14.72 17.26
N TRP A 254 15.21 -14.58 16.06
CA TRP A 254 14.57 -15.66 15.31
C TRP A 254 15.17 -15.88 13.90
N GLY A 255 16.32 -15.27 13.62
CA GLY A 255 16.90 -15.22 12.27
C GLY A 255 16.39 -14.04 11.43
N ASN A 256 17.05 -13.78 10.31
CA ASN A 256 16.65 -12.75 9.37
C ASN A 256 15.70 -13.41 8.35
N PHE A 257 14.41 -13.12 8.47
CA PHE A 257 13.38 -13.76 7.65
C PHE A 257 13.43 -13.31 6.19
N ILE A 258 13.50 -14.27 5.28
CA ILE A 258 13.24 -14.10 3.85
C ILE A 258 11.95 -14.80 3.48
N GLU A 259 11.11 -14.16 2.67
CA GLU A 259 9.78 -14.66 2.31
C GLU A 259 9.23 -13.98 1.04
N GLY A 260 7.97 -14.22 0.69
CA GLY A 260 7.27 -13.50 -0.40
C GLY A 260 7.96 -13.56 -1.76
N ALA A 261 8.25 -14.77 -2.27
CA ALA A 261 8.87 -14.93 -3.58
C ALA A 261 8.00 -14.31 -4.69
N TRP A 262 8.59 -13.65 -5.68
CA TRP A 262 7.88 -13.24 -6.89
C TRP A 262 8.81 -13.19 -8.10
N MET A 263 8.34 -13.69 -9.24
CA MET A 263 9.12 -13.67 -10.49
C MET A 263 8.58 -12.63 -11.46
N THR A 264 9.45 -11.74 -11.93
CA THR A 264 9.15 -10.84 -13.05
C THR A 264 10.12 -11.11 -14.20
N LYS A 265 9.60 -11.25 -15.42
CA LYS A 265 10.42 -11.34 -16.63
C LYS A 265 10.41 -10.00 -17.36
N HIS A 266 11.59 -9.49 -17.70
CA HIS A 266 11.74 -8.25 -18.47
C HIS A 266 13.00 -8.30 -19.34
N ASN A 267 12.91 -7.93 -20.62
CA ASN A 267 14.02 -7.94 -21.58
C ASN A 267 14.85 -9.24 -21.61
N GLY A 268 14.18 -10.40 -21.49
CA GLY A 268 14.83 -11.71 -21.48
C GLY A 268 15.55 -12.07 -20.17
N LYS A 269 15.44 -11.23 -19.14
CA LYS A 269 15.97 -11.46 -17.80
C LYS A 269 14.86 -11.80 -16.80
N TYR A 270 15.25 -12.52 -15.75
CA TYR A 270 14.39 -13.02 -14.69
C TYR A 270 14.79 -12.36 -13.37
N TYR A 271 13.82 -11.72 -12.74
CA TYR A 271 13.97 -10.90 -11.54
C TYR A 271 13.25 -11.60 -10.39
N MET A 272 14.01 -12.39 -9.62
CA MET A 272 13.54 -13.11 -8.44
C MET A 272 13.47 -12.14 -7.25
N GLN A 273 12.28 -11.64 -6.96
CA GLN A 273 11.99 -10.77 -5.83
C GLN A 273 11.74 -11.56 -4.56
N TYR A 274 12.02 -10.93 -3.42
CA TYR A 274 11.82 -11.48 -2.09
C TYR A 274 11.60 -10.34 -1.07
N GLY A 275 10.77 -10.59 -0.06
CA GLY A 275 10.61 -9.74 1.12
C GLY A 275 11.69 -10.05 2.17
N ALA A 276 12.24 -9.02 2.81
CA ALA A 276 13.25 -9.20 3.87
C ALA A 276 13.31 -8.01 4.86
N PRO A 277 13.80 -8.29 6.08
CA PRO A 277 13.07 -9.06 7.07
C PRO A 277 12.19 -8.15 7.93
N ALA A 278 11.37 -8.78 8.77
CA ALA A 278 10.58 -8.13 9.83
C ALA A 278 9.45 -7.21 9.32
N THR A 279 8.38 -7.84 8.83
CA THR A 279 7.13 -7.17 8.41
C THR A 279 6.53 -6.24 9.48
N GLU A 280 6.88 -6.43 10.75
CA GLU A 280 6.51 -5.57 11.88
C GLU A 280 7.33 -4.26 12.01
N PHE A 281 8.38 -4.08 11.21
CA PHE A 281 9.31 -2.95 11.30
C PHE A 281 9.38 -2.11 10.03
N LYS A 282 9.83 -0.86 10.19
CA LYS A 282 9.92 0.13 9.10
C LYS A 282 10.88 -0.29 7.98
N GLY A 283 11.81 -1.20 8.30
CA GLY A 283 12.86 -1.67 7.40
C GLY A 283 12.39 -2.71 6.39
N TYR A 284 11.17 -3.23 6.52
CA TYR A 284 10.67 -4.28 5.65
C TYR A 284 10.60 -3.83 4.18
N ALA A 285 11.26 -4.58 3.30
CA ALA A 285 11.57 -4.16 1.95
C ALA A 285 11.54 -5.34 0.98
N ASN A 286 11.53 -5.04 -0.33
CA ASN A 286 11.76 -6.05 -1.37
C ASN A 286 13.18 -5.91 -1.94
N GLY A 287 13.90 -7.03 -2.02
CA GLY A 287 15.12 -7.16 -2.81
C GLY A 287 14.86 -7.94 -4.09
N VAL A 288 15.86 -7.98 -4.97
CA VAL A 288 15.83 -8.79 -6.19
C VAL A 288 17.18 -9.43 -6.49
N HIS A 289 17.14 -10.70 -6.92
CA HIS A 289 18.26 -11.36 -7.59
C HIS A 289 17.91 -11.52 -9.08
N VAL A 290 18.88 -11.26 -9.97
CA VAL A 290 18.69 -11.23 -11.43
C VAL A 290 19.45 -12.36 -12.11
N GLY A 291 18.83 -13.02 -13.08
CA GLY A 291 19.41 -14.13 -13.83
C GLY A 291 18.82 -14.26 -15.22
N ASP A 292 19.32 -15.24 -15.98
CA ASP A 292 18.92 -15.45 -17.38
C ASP A 292 17.98 -16.66 -17.55
N ASN A 293 17.59 -17.33 -16.46
CA ASN A 293 16.62 -18.44 -16.46
C ASN A 293 15.64 -18.35 -15.26
N PRO A 294 14.44 -18.94 -15.34
CA PRO A 294 13.45 -18.92 -14.26
C PRO A 294 13.91 -19.53 -12.92
N LEU A 295 14.89 -20.44 -12.95
CA LEU A 295 15.44 -21.11 -11.77
C LEU A 295 16.91 -20.71 -11.49
N GLY A 296 17.37 -19.62 -12.10
CA GLY A 296 18.73 -19.10 -11.92
C GLY A 296 19.80 -19.81 -12.77
N PRO A 297 21.10 -19.67 -12.41
CA PRO A 297 21.59 -18.99 -11.21
C PRO A 297 21.23 -17.51 -11.22
N PHE A 298 20.96 -16.96 -10.04
CA PHE A 298 20.66 -15.54 -9.86
C PHE A 298 21.81 -14.81 -9.18
N THR A 299 21.95 -13.52 -9.46
CA THR A 299 22.95 -12.62 -8.87
C THR A 299 22.25 -11.48 -8.14
N TYR A 300 22.68 -11.17 -6.92
CA TYR A 300 22.14 -10.06 -6.14
C TYR A 300 22.27 -8.73 -6.91
N GLN A 301 21.17 -7.98 -7.02
CA GLN A 301 21.18 -6.67 -7.65
C GLN A 301 21.81 -5.64 -6.71
N LYS A 302 22.91 -5.00 -7.13
CA LYS A 302 23.63 -4.01 -6.31
C LYS A 302 22.78 -2.83 -5.81
N HIS A 303 21.72 -2.48 -6.53
CA HIS A 303 20.82 -1.39 -6.16
C HIS A 303 19.91 -1.74 -4.95
N ASN A 304 19.82 -3.01 -4.56
CA ASN A 304 18.94 -3.45 -3.48
C ASN A 304 19.09 -2.60 -2.20
N PRO A 305 17.99 -2.42 -1.43
CA PRO A 305 16.64 -2.92 -1.71
C PRO A 305 16.01 -2.27 -2.96
N MET A 306 15.24 -3.05 -3.72
CA MET A 306 14.56 -2.61 -4.94
C MET A 306 13.34 -1.74 -4.61
N SER A 307 12.64 -2.06 -3.52
CA SER A 307 11.53 -1.28 -2.97
C SER A 307 11.72 -1.08 -1.47
N TYR A 308 11.79 0.17 -1.03
CA TYR A 308 12.12 0.51 0.36
C TYR A 308 11.45 1.81 0.79
N LYS A 309 10.72 1.79 1.91
CA LYS A 309 10.01 2.95 2.47
C LYS A 309 10.19 3.03 4.00
N PRO A 310 11.36 3.45 4.50
CA PRO A 310 11.67 3.45 5.94
C PRO A 310 11.18 4.70 6.69
N GLY A 311 10.46 5.61 6.05
CA GLY A 311 9.97 6.85 6.64
C GLY A 311 8.85 7.48 5.82
N GLY A 312 8.12 8.43 6.41
CA GLY A 312 6.87 8.98 5.90
C GLY A 312 5.65 8.52 6.71
N PHE A 313 4.45 8.74 6.18
CA PHE A 313 3.18 8.37 6.82
C PHE A 313 2.94 6.86 6.82
N VAL A 314 3.13 6.22 5.65
CA VAL A 314 3.24 4.76 5.56
C VAL A 314 4.71 4.35 5.49
N ILE A 315 5.03 3.25 6.18
CA ILE A 315 6.38 2.69 6.27
C ILE A 315 6.33 1.17 6.11
N GLY A 316 7.40 0.61 5.52
CA GLY A 316 7.41 -0.74 4.97
C GLY A 316 7.01 -0.74 3.49
N ALA A 317 7.66 -1.59 2.70
CA ALA A 317 7.40 -1.81 1.28
C ALA A 317 7.81 -3.23 0.84
N GLY A 318 7.87 -4.16 1.78
CA GLY A 318 8.24 -5.56 1.58
C GLY A 318 7.03 -6.45 1.37
N HIS A 319 7.25 -7.63 0.79
CA HIS A 319 6.27 -8.66 0.44
C HIS A 319 5.05 -8.10 -0.28
N GLY A 320 5.10 -8.25 -1.59
CA GLY A 320 4.10 -7.87 -2.57
C GLY A 320 4.60 -8.31 -3.93
N ASN A 321 4.20 -7.63 -5.00
CA ASN A 321 4.54 -8.05 -6.35
C ASN A 321 4.76 -6.88 -7.31
N THR A 322 5.64 -7.08 -8.29
CA THR A 322 5.75 -6.17 -9.43
C THR A 322 4.89 -6.65 -10.60
N PHE A 323 4.02 -5.77 -11.09
CA PHE A 323 3.14 -6.04 -12.23
C PHE A 323 3.19 -4.89 -13.25
N ALA A 324 2.87 -5.20 -14.50
CA ALA A 324 2.62 -4.18 -15.53
C ALA A 324 1.13 -3.86 -15.57
N ASP A 325 0.78 -2.59 -15.62
CA ASP A 325 -0.61 -2.16 -15.78
C ASP A 325 -1.12 -2.35 -17.22
N ASN A 326 -2.39 -2.03 -17.47
CA ASN A 326 -3.01 -2.17 -18.79
C ASN A 326 -2.37 -1.30 -19.89
N TYR A 327 -1.46 -0.38 -19.54
CA TYR A 327 -0.73 0.51 -20.44
C TYR A 327 0.77 0.17 -20.50
N GLY A 328 1.21 -0.88 -19.82
CA GLY A 328 2.61 -1.30 -19.77
C GLY A 328 3.49 -0.52 -18.79
N ASN A 329 2.93 0.27 -17.86
CA ASN A 329 3.72 0.86 -16.78
C ASN A 329 3.87 -0.14 -15.65
N TYR A 330 5.08 -0.26 -15.10
CA TYR A 330 5.32 -1.15 -13.97
C TYR A 330 4.97 -0.48 -12.63
N TRP A 331 4.47 -1.29 -11.71
CA TRP A 331 4.10 -0.93 -10.35
C TRP A 331 4.58 -2.03 -9.41
N ASN A 332 5.08 -1.65 -8.24
CA ASN A 332 5.40 -2.59 -7.16
C ASN A 332 4.39 -2.39 -6.02
N THR A 333 3.74 -3.46 -5.59
CA THR A 333 2.95 -3.48 -4.37
C THR A 333 3.77 -3.93 -3.18
N GLY A 334 3.34 -3.57 -1.97
CA GLY A 334 4.02 -3.95 -0.75
C GLY A 334 3.12 -3.88 0.47
N THR A 335 3.69 -4.30 1.58
CA THR A 335 3.07 -4.30 2.88
C THR A 335 3.64 -3.17 3.73
N CYS A 336 2.76 -2.27 4.18
CA CYS A 336 3.09 -1.25 5.16
C CYS A 336 2.54 -1.61 6.54
N LYS A 337 3.28 -1.22 7.58
CA LYS A 337 2.95 -1.58 8.96
C LYS A 337 2.03 -0.55 9.60
N ILE A 338 1.20 -1.02 10.53
CA ILE A 338 0.54 -0.21 11.57
C ILE A 338 1.01 -0.68 12.95
N SER A 339 1.01 -1.98 13.21
CA SER A 339 1.64 -2.61 14.38
C SER A 339 1.22 -2.04 15.76
N ILE A 340 -0.01 -1.52 15.93
CA ILE A 340 -0.47 -0.95 17.20
C ILE A 340 -1.06 -2.02 18.11
N LYS A 341 -2.12 -2.70 17.63
CA LYS A 341 -2.87 -3.70 18.40
C LYS A 341 -2.27 -5.09 18.28
N ASP A 342 -1.63 -5.36 17.15
CA ASP A 342 -0.91 -6.59 16.82
C ASP A 342 0.35 -6.21 16.07
N ARG A 343 1.49 -6.85 16.33
CA ARG A 343 2.72 -6.64 15.55
C ARG A 343 2.52 -6.83 14.04
N PHE A 344 1.54 -7.67 13.63
CA PHE A 344 1.17 -7.92 12.24
C PHE A 344 -0.09 -7.17 11.76
N GLU A 345 -0.51 -6.10 12.46
CA GLU A 345 -1.50 -5.14 11.96
C GLU A 345 -0.87 -4.34 10.81
N ARG A 346 -1.38 -4.52 9.59
CA ARG A 346 -0.75 -4.08 8.35
C ARG A 346 -1.76 -3.53 7.34
N ARG A 347 -1.26 -2.80 6.35
CA ARG A 347 -1.98 -2.28 5.18
C ARG A 347 -1.17 -2.55 3.92
N ILE A 348 -1.75 -2.19 2.79
CA ILE A 348 -1.16 -2.40 1.47
C ILE A 348 -0.78 -1.05 0.89
N ASP A 349 0.39 -1.02 0.27
CA ASP A 349 0.86 0.09 -0.56
C ASP A 349 1.09 -0.34 -2.00
N MET A 350 1.10 0.66 -2.88
CA MET A 350 1.43 0.51 -4.30
C MET A 350 2.32 1.69 -4.70
N PHE A 351 3.44 1.40 -5.38
CA PHE A 351 4.42 2.39 -5.81
C PHE A 351 4.73 2.26 -7.30
N PRO A 352 4.96 3.37 -8.03
CA PRO A 352 5.51 3.34 -9.37
C PRO A 352 6.83 2.56 -9.42
N ALA A 353 7.02 1.68 -10.39
CA ALA A 353 8.22 0.87 -10.54
C ALA A 353 8.70 0.83 -12.00
N GLY A 354 9.89 0.31 -12.24
CA GLY A 354 10.42 0.21 -13.60
C GLY A 354 11.75 -0.51 -13.70
N PHE A 355 12.29 -0.48 -14.91
CA PHE A 355 13.62 -0.98 -15.26
C PHE A 355 14.37 0.14 -15.96
N ASP A 356 15.60 0.40 -15.53
CA ASP A 356 16.44 1.42 -16.16
C ASP A 356 17.19 0.87 -17.39
N LYS A 357 17.96 1.73 -18.04
CA LYS A 357 18.75 1.38 -19.24
C LYS A 357 19.84 0.33 -19.01
N ASP A 358 20.19 0.06 -17.75
CA ASP A 358 21.22 -0.90 -17.34
C ASP A 358 20.58 -2.16 -16.71
N ASP A 359 19.29 -2.39 -16.99
CA ASP A 359 18.48 -3.50 -16.47
C ASP A 359 18.36 -3.51 -14.93
N VAL A 360 18.51 -2.35 -14.27
CA VAL A 360 18.23 -2.22 -12.83
C VAL A 360 16.74 -2.09 -12.62
N MET A 361 16.17 -3.04 -11.89
CA MET A 361 14.78 -2.95 -11.40
C MET A 361 14.72 -1.99 -10.21
N TYR A 362 13.74 -1.09 -10.19
CA TYR A 362 13.58 -0.08 -9.14
C TYR A 362 12.11 0.21 -8.81
N SER A 363 11.87 0.77 -7.62
CA SER A 363 10.60 1.32 -7.17
C SER A 363 10.78 2.75 -6.67
N ILE A 364 9.81 3.62 -6.94
CA ILE A 364 9.81 5.03 -6.52
C ILE A 364 8.87 5.17 -5.32
N THR A 365 9.43 5.05 -4.13
CA THR A 365 8.67 5.21 -2.87
C THR A 365 8.69 6.65 -2.33
N ALA A 366 9.48 7.53 -2.95
CA ALA A 366 9.59 8.94 -2.59
C ALA A 366 8.23 9.63 -2.80
N TYR A 367 7.74 10.30 -1.75
CA TYR A 367 6.38 10.86 -1.74
C TYR A 367 5.29 9.84 -2.08
N GLY A 368 5.55 8.54 -1.85
CA GLY A 368 4.62 7.47 -2.17
C GLY A 368 3.34 7.47 -1.32
N ASP A 369 3.32 8.28 -0.28
CA ASP A 369 2.22 8.61 0.62
C ASP A 369 1.60 9.98 0.32
N PHE A 370 1.94 10.60 -0.82
CA PHE A 370 1.28 11.79 -1.36
C PHE A 370 0.47 11.38 -2.60
N PRO A 371 -0.42 12.25 -3.12
CA PRO A 371 -1.23 11.88 -4.28
C PRO A 371 -0.41 11.57 -5.53
N ILE A 372 -0.53 10.33 -6.00
CA ILE A 372 0.07 9.80 -7.23
C ILE A 372 -1.00 9.74 -8.32
N VAL A 373 -0.69 10.24 -9.50
CA VAL A 373 -1.54 10.16 -10.70
C VAL A 373 -1.67 8.72 -11.15
N LEU A 374 -2.89 8.25 -11.36
CA LEU A 374 -3.18 6.96 -11.98
C LEU A 374 -2.99 7.06 -13.50
N PRO A 375 -2.38 6.05 -14.13
CA PRO A 375 -2.01 6.12 -15.53
C PRO A 375 -3.24 5.92 -16.41
N THR A 376 -3.30 6.67 -17.51
CA THR A 376 -4.27 6.50 -18.61
C THR A 376 -3.59 6.19 -19.94
N ASN A 377 -2.27 6.10 -19.92
CA ASN A 377 -1.36 5.85 -21.03
C ASN A 377 0.00 5.42 -20.47
N GLN A 378 0.90 4.98 -21.35
CA GLN A 378 2.27 4.69 -20.99
C GLN A 378 3.01 5.99 -20.63
N ARG A 379 3.79 5.97 -19.54
CA ARG A 379 4.53 7.14 -19.03
C ARG A 379 5.88 6.74 -18.45
N ASN A 380 6.77 7.72 -18.32
CA ASN A 380 7.96 7.57 -17.47
C ASN A 380 7.54 7.73 -16.00
N GLN A 381 7.72 6.68 -15.20
CA GLN A 381 7.34 6.67 -13.78
C GLN A 381 8.15 7.67 -12.93
N GLU A 382 9.40 7.97 -13.29
CA GLU A 382 10.25 8.95 -12.58
C GLU A 382 9.76 10.39 -12.70
N LYS A 383 8.98 10.71 -13.74
CA LYS A 383 8.54 12.09 -14.05
C LYS A 383 7.03 12.28 -14.06
N GLY A 384 6.27 11.22 -14.35
CA GLY A 384 4.84 11.30 -14.63
C GLY A 384 3.93 10.81 -13.51
N ALA A 385 4.48 10.34 -12.39
CA ALA A 385 3.69 9.74 -11.31
C ALA A 385 3.17 10.77 -10.29
N SER A 386 3.97 11.76 -9.89
CA SER A 386 3.53 12.74 -8.89
C SER A 386 2.44 13.68 -9.40
N SER A 387 1.42 13.94 -8.59
CA SER A 387 0.44 15.02 -8.86
C SER A 387 1.01 16.43 -8.64
N GLY A 388 2.12 16.54 -7.91
CA GLY A 388 2.67 17.80 -7.40
C GLY A 388 1.88 18.41 -6.24
N TRP A 389 0.87 17.72 -5.70
CA TRP A 389 0.08 18.21 -4.57
C TRP A 389 0.78 17.88 -3.26
N MET A 390 0.91 18.88 -2.40
CA MET A 390 1.62 18.76 -1.13
C MET A 390 0.65 18.65 0.04
N LEU A 391 1.10 18.01 1.10
CA LEU A 391 0.41 17.96 2.38
C LEU A 391 0.33 19.36 3.02
N LEU A 392 -0.89 19.74 3.39
CA LEU A 392 -1.22 21.05 3.98
C LEU A 392 -1.53 20.96 5.49
N SER A 393 -1.88 19.76 5.97
CA SER A 393 -2.41 19.54 7.32
C SER A 393 -1.35 19.30 8.39
N TYR A 394 -0.09 19.02 8.04
CA TYR A 394 0.95 18.64 9.02
C TYR A 394 1.10 19.66 10.17
N LYS A 395 0.96 19.16 11.40
CA LYS A 395 1.02 19.90 12.68
C LYS A 395 0.15 21.16 12.71
N LYS A 396 -0.92 21.20 11.93
CA LYS A 396 -1.88 22.31 11.96
C LYS A 396 -2.81 22.18 13.16
N PRO A 397 -3.25 23.29 13.77
CA PRO A 397 -4.18 23.24 14.88
C PRO A 397 -5.49 22.54 14.51
N VAL A 398 -5.96 21.67 15.40
CA VAL A 398 -7.25 20.99 15.27
C VAL A 398 -8.07 21.19 16.54
N THR A 399 -9.36 21.44 16.37
CA THR A 399 -10.36 21.35 17.44
C THR A 399 -11.32 20.21 17.14
N VAL A 400 -11.83 19.58 18.19
CA VAL A 400 -12.69 18.38 18.09
C VAL A 400 -13.90 18.52 18.99
N SER A 401 -14.96 17.78 18.69
CA SER A 401 -16.17 17.69 19.51
C SER A 401 -15.91 17.10 20.88
N SER A 402 -15.12 16.02 20.92
CA SER A 402 -14.77 15.29 22.14
C SER A 402 -13.48 14.50 21.93
N ALA A 403 -12.86 14.02 23.01
CA ALA A 403 -11.72 13.12 22.95
C ALA A 403 -11.77 12.12 24.11
N GLU A 404 -11.40 10.87 23.83
CA GLU A 404 -11.12 9.87 24.87
C GLU A 404 -9.90 10.29 25.70
N GLU A 405 -9.91 9.92 26.98
CA GLU A 405 -8.79 10.20 27.88
C GLU A 405 -7.58 9.32 27.54
N CYS A 406 -6.38 9.76 27.91
CA CYS A 406 -5.21 8.89 27.82
C CYS A 406 -5.40 7.68 28.73
N MET A 407 -5.01 6.51 28.25
CA MET A 407 -5.11 5.26 29.01
C MET A 407 -3.80 4.48 28.93
N GLU A 408 -3.47 3.78 30.02
CA GLU A 408 -2.43 2.75 29.99
C GLU A 408 -3.02 1.49 29.37
N VAL A 409 -2.41 1.03 28.29
CA VAL A 409 -2.79 -0.16 27.56
C VAL A 409 -1.72 -1.21 27.77
N GLU A 410 -2.13 -2.40 28.21
CA GLU A 410 -1.29 -3.57 28.12
C GLU A 410 -1.16 -3.94 26.64
N THR A 411 0.03 -3.81 26.08
CA THR A 411 0.25 -4.18 24.68
C THR A 411 0.39 -5.69 24.56
N HIS A 412 0.06 -6.23 23.38
CA HIS A 412 0.34 -7.63 23.04
C HIS A 412 1.81 -7.88 22.67
N ARG A 413 2.69 -6.91 22.95
CA ARG A 413 4.13 -7.01 22.77
C ARG A 413 4.79 -7.48 24.06
N VAL A 414 5.82 -8.29 23.91
CA VAL A 414 6.74 -8.64 25.00
C VAL A 414 8.05 -7.91 24.78
N ASP A 415 8.67 -7.45 25.87
CA ASP A 415 10.02 -6.90 25.81
C ASP A 415 11.04 -8.02 25.52
N ASN A 416 12.31 -7.65 25.31
CA ASN A 416 13.39 -8.59 25.05
C ASN A 416 13.66 -9.57 26.22
N GLY A 417 13.04 -9.36 27.39
CA GLY A 417 13.09 -10.24 28.55
C GLY A 417 11.80 -11.04 28.78
N GLY A 418 10.84 -10.99 27.85
CA GLY A 418 9.58 -11.71 27.92
C GLY A 418 8.51 -11.08 28.84
N LYS A 419 8.72 -9.85 29.32
CA LYS A 419 7.74 -9.14 30.14
C LYS A 419 6.73 -8.41 29.26
N LYS A 420 5.49 -8.32 29.75
CA LYS A 420 4.43 -7.52 29.15
C LYS A 420 4.82 -6.05 29.11
N VAL A 421 4.62 -5.42 27.97
CA VAL A 421 4.88 -3.99 27.77
C VAL A 421 3.57 -3.23 27.96
N TYR A 422 3.57 -2.24 28.86
CA TYR A 422 2.47 -1.29 29.03
C TYR A 422 2.83 0.03 28.36
N GLU A 423 1.91 0.61 27.61
CA GLU A 423 2.10 1.88 26.92
C GLU A 423 0.96 2.84 27.22
N LYS A 424 1.29 4.12 27.40
CA LYS A 424 0.29 5.18 27.54
C LYS A 424 -0.12 5.66 26.16
N PHE A 425 -1.37 5.40 25.79
CA PHE A 425 -1.97 5.92 24.57
C PHE A 425 -2.80 7.15 24.88
N CYS A 426 -2.56 8.23 24.15
CA CYS A 426 -3.33 9.47 24.23
C CYS A 426 -4.06 9.69 22.91
N TYR A 427 -5.37 9.93 22.97
CA TYR A 427 -6.25 10.04 21.79
C TYR A 427 -6.60 11.50 21.47
N GLY A 428 -5.65 12.42 21.69
CA GLY A 428 -5.84 13.86 21.52
C GLY A 428 -5.94 14.30 20.07
N ALA A 429 -6.43 15.53 19.86
CA ALA A 429 -6.65 16.11 18.54
C ALA A 429 -5.35 16.34 17.75
N GLU A 430 -4.22 16.47 18.44
CA GLU A 430 -2.89 16.62 17.84
C GLU A 430 -2.50 15.44 16.93
N ASN A 431 -3.01 14.25 17.21
CA ASN A 431 -2.74 13.05 16.41
C ASN A 431 -3.39 13.13 15.02
N LEU A 432 -4.39 13.99 14.79
CA LEU A 432 -5.07 14.12 13.49
C LEU A 432 -4.19 14.70 12.38
N THR A 433 -2.98 15.17 12.70
CA THR A 433 -2.13 15.92 11.79
C THR A 433 -0.63 15.67 12.01
N ASP A 434 -0.28 14.59 12.72
CA ASP A 434 1.11 14.33 13.09
C ASP A 434 1.88 13.50 12.03
N GLU A 435 1.21 13.10 10.94
CA GLU A 435 1.73 12.21 9.90
C GLU A 435 2.26 10.88 10.44
N ASN A 436 1.59 10.31 11.44
CA ASN A 436 1.90 9.00 11.96
C ASN A 436 0.64 8.11 12.02
N ILE A 437 0.55 7.14 11.11
CA ILE A 437 -0.59 6.20 11.07
C ILE A 437 -0.76 5.36 12.35
N GLN A 438 0.25 5.34 13.22
CA GLN A 438 0.28 4.55 14.46
C GLN A 438 -0.30 5.31 15.68
N THR A 439 -0.52 6.61 15.56
CA THR A 439 -1.23 7.45 16.52
C THR A 439 -2.60 7.79 15.95
N TYR A 440 -3.57 8.12 16.81
CA TYR A 440 -4.90 8.51 16.36
C TYR A 440 -5.67 9.30 17.41
N TRP A 441 -6.55 10.18 16.96
CA TRP A 441 -7.60 10.76 17.77
C TRP A 441 -8.79 9.81 17.84
N SER A 442 -9.49 9.80 18.98
CA SER A 442 -10.79 9.14 19.14
C SER A 442 -11.76 10.08 19.83
N ALA A 443 -12.93 10.28 19.25
CA ALA A 443 -14.08 10.84 19.96
C ALA A 443 -14.52 9.93 21.11
N LYS A 444 -15.33 10.47 22.04
CA LYS A 444 -15.93 9.70 23.14
C LYS A 444 -17.04 8.76 22.66
N THR A 445 -17.64 9.05 21.50
CA THR A 445 -18.75 8.28 20.94
C THR A 445 -18.58 8.06 19.43
N ASP A 446 -19.39 7.17 18.87
CA ASP A 446 -19.60 6.97 17.44
C ASP A 446 -20.83 7.75 16.92
N ALA A 447 -21.46 8.55 17.77
CA ALA A 447 -22.74 9.16 17.48
C ALA A 447 -22.66 10.15 16.30
N PRO A 448 -23.74 10.26 15.50
CA PRO A 448 -23.84 11.31 14.49
C PRO A 448 -23.66 12.69 15.13
N GLY A 449 -22.79 13.51 14.53
CA GLY A 449 -22.51 14.86 14.99
C GLY A 449 -21.17 15.05 15.71
N GLU A 450 -20.44 13.98 16.05
CA GLU A 450 -19.01 14.11 16.41
C GLU A 450 -18.25 14.75 15.23
N TRP A 451 -17.29 15.63 15.50
CA TRP A 451 -16.64 16.43 14.46
C TRP A 451 -15.18 16.76 14.79
N LEU A 452 -14.42 17.02 13.74
CA LEU A 452 -13.08 17.61 13.80
C LEU A 452 -13.01 18.86 12.91
N GLN A 453 -12.20 19.83 13.30
CA GLN A 453 -12.02 21.10 12.59
C GLN A 453 -10.53 21.47 12.55
N LEU A 454 -9.98 21.49 11.35
CA LEU A 454 -8.61 21.87 11.03
C LEU A 454 -8.51 23.36 10.71
N ASP A 455 -7.51 24.05 11.25
CA ASP A 455 -7.09 25.40 10.82
C ASP A 455 -5.76 25.34 10.07
N LEU A 456 -5.75 25.56 8.76
CA LEU A 456 -4.53 25.60 7.95
C LEU A 456 -3.60 26.79 8.31
N GLY A 457 -4.09 27.75 9.10
CA GLY A 457 -3.40 28.97 9.53
C GLY A 457 -3.52 30.12 8.53
N ARG A 458 -3.74 29.82 7.25
CA ARG A 458 -4.00 30.78 6.16
C ARG A 458 -4.86 30.13 5.07
N PRO A 459 -5.51 30.91 4.20
CA PRO A 459 -6.13 30.36 3.00
C PRO A 459 -5.11 29.64 2.11
N MET A 460 -5.38 28.38 1.75
CA MET A 460 -4.58 27.56 0.84
C MET A 460 -5.45 26.98 -0.27
N GLU A 461 -4.85 26.54 -1.38
CA GLU A 461 -5.57 25.80 -2.42
C GLU A 461 -5.65 24.31 -2.05
N ILE A 462 -6.86 23.77 -1.94
CA ILE A 462 -7.13 22.37 -1.60
C ILE A 462 -7.61 21.63 -2.86
N LYS A 463 -7.09 20.42 -3.07
CA LYS A 463 -7.38 19.57 -4.24
C LYS A 463 -7.83 18.16 -3.87
N ALA A 464 -7.39 17.62 -2.73
CA ALA A 464 -7.82 16.32 -2.26
C ALA A 464 -7.72 16.20 -0.73
N LEU A 465 -8.38 15.19 -0.17
CA LEU A 465 -8.31 14.81 1.24
C LEU A 465 -8.14 13.29 1.36
N GLN A 466 -7.46 12.83 2.41
CA GLN A 466 -7.45 11.42 2.82
C GLN A 466 -7.83 11.31 4.28
N ILE A 467 -8.82 10.48 4.60
CA ILE A 467 -9.25 10.21 5.97
C ILE A 467 -8.79 8.80 6.31
N ASN A 468 -7.86 8.68 7.26
CA ASN A 468 -7.38 7.39 7.72
C ASN A 468 -8.09 7.05 9.04
N TYR A 469 -9.07 6.16 9.00
CA TYR A 469 -9.80 5.74 10.19
C TYR A 469 -8.97 4.76 11.02
N ALA A 470 -9.13 4.83 12.34
CA ALA A 470 -8.55 3.87 13.28
C ALA A 470 -9.65 2.94 13.83
N ASP A 471 -9.38 1.64 13.92
CA ASP A 471 -10.32 0.64 14.47
C ASP A 471 -10.35 0.69 16.01
N HIS A 472 -10.67 1.85 16.61
CA HIS A 472 -10.69 2.02 18.06
C HIS A 472 -11.99 1.45 18.67
N LYS A 473 -11.86 0.49 19.59
CA LYS A 473 -12.98 -0.25 20.19
C LYS A 473 -13.94 -0.85 19.15
N ALA A 474 -13.40 -1.24 17.99
CA ALA A 474 -14.16 -1.96 16.99
C ALA A 474 -14.70 -3.28 17.57
N THR A 475 -15.83 -3.73 17.03
CA THR A 475 -16.52 -4.96 17.45
C THR A 475 -16.80 -5.90 16.28
N GLN A 476 -16.50 -5.47 15.05
CA GLN A 476 -16.66 -6.27 13.84
C GLN A 476 -15.53 -7.31 13.70
N TYR A 477 -15.85 -8.52 13.24
CA TYR A 477 -14.85 -9.54 12.89
C TYR A 477 -15.15 -10.11 11.50
N ASN A 478 -14.14 -10.63 10.83
CA ASN A 478 -14.24 -11.18 9.46
C ASN A 478 -14.71 -10.14 8.41
N LYS A 479 -14.94 -10.61 7.17
CA LYS A 479 -15.52 -9.79 6.10
C LYS A 479 -17.00 -9.51 6.38
N ALA A 480 -17.36 -8.23 6.36
CA ALA A 480 -18.74 -7.74 6.26
C ALA A 480 -18.90 -6.88 5.00
N MET A 481 -20.09 -6.91 4.40
CA MET A 481 -20.42 -6.13 3.20
C MET A 481 -21.42 -4.99 3.48
N ASP A 482 -21.96 -4.95 4.68
CA ASP A 482 -22.95 -4.00 5.19
C ASP A 482 -22.34 -2.93 6.11
N ILE A 483 -21.01 -2.83 6.15
CA ILE A 483 -20.27 -1.80 6.87
C ILE A 483 -19.86 -0.65 5.94
N TYR A 484 -19.91 0.59 6.44
CA TYR A 484 -19.67 1.78 5.63
C TYR A 484 -19.36 3.00 6.49
N TYR A 485 -18.88 4.08 5.84
CA TYR A 485 -18.62 5.37 6.47
C TYR A 485 -19.48 6.46 5.86
N GLN A 486 -20.06 7.34 6.67
CA GLN A 486 -20.83 8.50 6.22
C GLN A 486 -20.39 9.74 6.98
N TYR A 487 -20.22 10.82 6.24
CA TYR A 487 -19.78 12.10 6.79
C TYR A 487 -20.10 13.24 5.82
N LYS A 488 -19.92 14.47 6.32
CA LYS A 488 -19.90 15.69 5.51
C LYS A 488 -18.66 16.49 5.81
N ILE A 489 -18.08 17.11 4.78
CA ILE A 489 -16.94 18.03 4.93
C ILE A 489 -17.36 19.42 4.47
N PHE A 490 -17.13 20.37 5.36
CA PHE A 490 -17.35 21.79 5.16
C PHE A 490 -16.02 22.52 5.11
N MET A 491 -15.97 23.60 4.35
CA MET A 491 -14.81 24.48 4.30
C MET A 491 -15.23 25.94 4.49
N SER A 492 -14.34 26.74 5.07
CA SER A 492 -14.59 28.12 5.45
C SER A 492 -13.30 28.96 5.42
N ASP A 493 -13.45 30.26 5.20
CA ASP A 493 -12.37 31.24 5.34
C ASP A 493 -12.27 31.81 6.76
N ASP A 494 -13.35 31.74 7.55
CA ASP A 494 -13.52 32.47 8.83
C ASP A 494 -14.02 31.61 10.01
N ALA A 495 -14.22 30.31 9.78
CA ALA A 495 -14.79 29.33 10.71
C ALA A 495 -16.24 29.62 11.17
N GLN A 496 -16.93 30.54 10.49
CA GLN A 496 -18.31 30.94 10.79
C GLN A 496 -19.23 30.62 9.60
N ASN A 497 -18.80 30.97 8.40
CA ASN A 497 -19.53 30.75 7.15
C ASN A 497 -19.00 29.48 6.48
N TRP A 498 -19.82 28.42 6.50
CA TRP A 498 -19.42 27.09 6.06
C TRP A 498 -20.07 26.70 4.73
N THR A 499 -19.23 26.29 3.78
CA THR A 499 -19.67 25.72 2.50
C THR A 499 -19.56 24.20 2.57
N LEU A 500 -20.63 23.49 2.21
CA LEU A 500 -20.60 22.02 2.08
C LEU A 500 -19.81 21.64 0.81
N VAL A 501 -18.66 21.01 0.98
CA VAL A 501 -17.74 20.67 -0.12
C VAL A 501 -17.84 19.18 -0.48
N ILE A 502 -17.90 18.28 0.49
CA ILE A 502 -18.07 16.84 0.26
C ILE A 502 -19.29 16.38 1.05
N ASP A 503 -20.24 15.75 0.36
CA ASP A 503 -21.39 15.10 0.99
C ASP A 503 -21.34 13.59 0.72
N LYS A 504 -20.88 12.85 1.72
CA LYS A 504 -20.90 11.38 1.75
C LYS A 504 -21.92 10.86 2.75
N SER A 505 -22.98 11.63 3.05
CA SER A 505 -24.04 11.21 3.98
C SER A 505 -24.87 10.03 3.49
N GLN A 506 -24.72 9.63 2.22
CA GLN A 506 -25.37 8.46 1.62
C GLN A 506 -24.36 7.42 1.14
N ASN A 507 -23.08 7.54 1.53
CA ASN A 507 -22.08 6.54 1.17
C ASN A 507 -22.41 5.20 1.84
N ALA A 508 -22.28 4.12 1.07
CA ALA A 508 -22.50 2.75 1.50
C ALA A 508 -21.26 1.87 1.25
N LYS A 509 -20.08 2.51 1.06
CA LYS A 509 -18.81 1.82 0.84
C LYS A 509 -18.00 1.77 2.14
N ASP A 510 -17.34 0.65 2.35
CA ASP A 510 -16.26 0.49 3.33
C ASP A 510 -14.98 1.15 2.80
N VAL A 511 -14.58 2.27 3.41
CA VAL A 511 -13.49 3.15 2.97
C VAL A 511 -12.61 3.57 4.16
N PRO A 512 -11.88 2.64 4.78
CA PRO A 512 -11.10 2.92 5.99
C PRO A 512 -9.92 3.90 5.74
N HIS A 513 -9.53 4.12 4.48
CA HIS A 513 -8.50 5.08 4.07
C HIS A 513 -9.03 6.00 2.97
N ASP A 514 -10.21 6.59 3.19
CA ASP A 514 -11.00 7.28 2.17
C ASP A 514 -10.23 8.44 1.52
N TYR A 515 -9.81 8.23 0.27
CA TYR A 515 -9.17 9.26 -0.56
C TYR A 515 -10.23 9.94 -1.44
N VAL A 516 -10.34 11.26 -1.31
CA VAL A 516 -11.33 12.07 -2.03
C VAL A 516 -10.63 13.16 -2.83
N GLU A 517 -10.58 12.98 -4.14
CA GLU A 517 -10.17 14.01 -5.09
C GLU A 517 -11.33 14.96 -5.40
N LEU A 518 -11.09 16.27 -5.28
CA LEU A 518 -12.09 17.27 -5.63
C LEU A 518 -12.19 17.41 -7.15
N THR A 519 -13.42 17.60 -7.65
CA THR A 519 -13.67 17.80 -9.09
C THR A 519 -13.02 19.09 -9.63
N LYS A 520 -12.77 20.05 -8.74
CA LYS A 520 -12.00 21.27 -8.94
C LYS A 520 -11.45 21.76 -7.61
N SER A 521 -10.40 22.57 -7.63
CA SER A 521 -9.83 23.12 -6.39
C SER A 521 -10.75 24.13 -5.71
N ILE A 522 -10.53 24.31 -4.41
CA ILE A 522 -11.17 25.32 -3.57
C ILE A 522 -10.10 26.01 -2.73
N LYS A 523 -10.27 27.31 -2.47
CA LYS A 523 -9.46 28.02 -1.48
C LYS A 523 -10.23 28.11 -0.18
N ALA A 524 -9.60 27.72 0.92
CA ALA A 524 -10.16 27.83 2.26
C ALA A 524 -9.04 27.84 3.31
N ARG A 525 -9.38 28.26 4.53
CA ARG A 525 -8.49 28.18 5.71
C ARG A 525 -8.90 27.06 6.66
N TYR A 526 -10.20 26.92 6.91
CA TYR A 526 -10.76 25.98 7.86
C TYR A 526 -11.45 24.84 7.14
N ILE A 527 -11.24 23.62 7.62
CA ILE A 527 -11.92 22.41 7.12
C ILE A 527 -12.55 21.71 8.31
N LYS A 528 -13.84 21.39 8.22
CA LYS A 528 -14.58 20.69 9.27
C LYS A 528 -15.21 19.42 8.72
N MET A 529 -14.92 18.28 9.32
CA MET A 529 -15.59 17.02 9.04
C MET A 529 -16.58 16.71 10.16
N VAL A 530 -17.80 16.35 9.79
CA VAL A 530 -18.86 15.91 10.70
C VAL A 530 -19.17 14.44 10.42
N ASN A 531 -18.98 13.60 11.43
CA ASN A 531 -19.32 12.19 11.41
C ASN A 531 -20.83 12.00 11.37
N ILE A 532 -21.29 11.04 10.57
CA ILE A 532 -22.69 10.59 10.55
C ILE A 532 -22.73 9.11 10.93
N HIS A 533 -21.80 8.30 10.40
CA HIS A 533 -21.70 6.88 10.68
C HIS A 533 -20.26 6.40 10.41
N ASN A 534 -19.76 5.48 11.22
CA ASN A 534 -18.50 4.77 11.00
C ASN A 534 -18.74 3.25 11.03
N ALA A 535 -17.86 2.50 10.39
CA ALA A 535 -18.06 1.07 10.15
C ALA A 535 -18.18 0.22 11.43
N SER A 536 -17.37 0.51 12.45
CA SER A 536 -17.38 -0.17 13.75
C SER A 536 -16.59 0.66 14.77
N GLY A 537 -16.89 0.50 16.06
CA GLY A 537 -16.19 1.18 17.15
C GLY A 537 -16.50 2.68 17.24
N LEU A 538 -15.62 3.44 17.89
CA LEU A 538 -15.78 4.89 18.04
C LEU A 538 -15.36 5.63 16.77
N PHE A 539 -15.77 6.90 16.64
CA PHE A 539 -15.24 7.76 15.59
C PHE A 539 -13.77 8.12 15.90
N ALA A 540 -12.86 7.38 15.27
CA ALA A 540 -11.42 7.53 15.44
C ALA A 540 -10.69 7.65 14.10
N VAL A 541 -9.71 8.54 14.04
CA VAL A 541 -8.98 8.91 12.83
C VAL A 541 -7.49 9.05 13.18
N SER A 542 -6.63 8.32 12.47
CA SER A 542 -5.17 8.37 12.61
C SER A 542 -4.56 9.59 11.95
N ASP A 543 -5.10 10.06 10.81
CA ASP A 543 -4.72 11.35 10.25
C ASP A 543 -5.82 11.88 9.32
N PHE A 544 -6.04 13.19 9.37
CA PHE A 544 -6.92 13.94 8.48
C PHE A 544 -6.06 14.75 7.50
N ARG A 545 -5.67 14.09 6.40
CA ARG A 545 -4.65 14.59 5.47
C ARG A 545 -5.31 15.45 4.40
N VAL A 546 -4.79 16.66 4.21
CA VAL A 546 -5.31 17.63 3.23
C VAL A 546 -4.22 17.95 2.23
N PHE A 547 -4.51 17.83 0.93
CA PHE A 547 -3.53 17.98 -0.14
C PHE A 547 -3.88 19.13 -1.09
N GLY A 548 -2.85 19.84 -1.54
CA GLY A 548 -2.98 20.91 -2.54
C GLY A 548 -1.73 21.78 -2.64
N ASN A 549 -1.89 23.10 -2.56
CA ASN A 549 -0.80 24.07 -2.61
C ASN A 549 -0.99 25.20 -1.58
N GLY A 550 0.05 25.45 -0.78
CA GLY A 550 0.05 26.45 0.28
C GLY A 550 0.13 27.91 -0.16
N LEU A 551 0.23 28.18 -1.47
CA LEU A 551 0.26 29.50 -2.12
C LEU A 551 1.39 30.43 -1.65
N ALA A 552 2.52 29.86 -1.25
CA ALA A 552 3.74 30.56 -0.85
C ALA A 552 4.97 29.98 -1.56
N THR A 553 6.17 30.27 -1.06
CA THR A 553 7.43 29.83 -1.67
C THR A 553 7.82 28.41 -1.27
N LYS A 554 8.45 27.70 -2.20
CA LYS A 554 9.10 26.41 -1.93
C LYS A 554 10.32 26.60 -1.01
N PRO A 555 10.74 25.56 -0.26
CA PRO A 555 11.91 25.64 0.60
C PRO A 555 13.19 25.89 -0.19
N LYS A 556 14.18 26.47 0.48
CA LYS A 556 15.54 26.62 -0.07
C LYS A 556 16.33 25.30 0.02
N ALA A 557 17.43 25.26 -0.73
CA ALA A 557 18.40 24.16 -0.68
C ALA A 557 18.89 23.91 0.76
N VAL A 558 19.05 22.65 1.13
CA VAL A 558 19.40 22.25 2.50
C VAL A 558 20.85 22.63 2.81
N SER A 559 21.08 23.25 3.97
CA SER A 559 22.44 23.61 4.39
C SER A 559 23.03 22.56 5.34
N ASN A 560 24.36 22.45 5.34
CA ASN A 560 25.13 21.55 6.20
C ASN A 560 24.75 20.06 6.10
N PHE A 561 24.29 19.60 4.94
CA PHE A 561 24.05 18.18 4.71
C PHE A 561 25.35 17.38 4.78
N LYS A 562 25.37 16.35 5.63
CA LYS A 562 26.53 15.49 5.89
C LYS A 562 26.08 14.04 6.04
N VAL A 563 26.89 13.13 5.51
CA VAL A 563 26.73 11.69 5.69
C VAL A 563 28.06 11.14 6.19
N THR A 564 28.05 10.52 7.36
CA THR A 564 29.25 9.95 7.99
C THR A 564 29.07 8.46 8.13
N ARG A 565 29.76 7.68 7.31
CA ARG A 565 29.76 6.22 7.38
C ARG A 565 30.48 5.75 8.64
N ASN A 566 29.94 4.73 9.30
CA ASN A 566 30.56 4.19 10.50
C ASN A 566 31.84 3.40 10.13
N ALA A 567 32.96 3.73 10.77
CA ALA A 567 34.27 3.14 10.48
C ALA A 567 34.41 1.66 10.89
N LYS A 568 33.60 1.18 11.86
CA LYS A 568 33.62 -0.21 12.33
C LYS A 568 32.65 -1.09 11.53
N ASP A 569 31.50 -0.53 11.16
CA ASP A 569 30.48 -1.23 10.39
C ASP A 569 29.91 -0.32 9.30
N SER A 570 30.46 -0.46 8.09
CA SER A 570 30.08 0.35 6.93
C SER A 570 28.62 0.18 6.49
N ARG A 571 27.87 -0.79 7.03
CA ARG A 571 26.41 -0.88 6.78
C ARG A 571 25.63 0.27 7.44
N ASN A 572 26.28 1.02 8.36
CA ASN A 572 25.69 2.12 9.11
C ASN A 572 26.25 3.48 8.67
N ALA A 573 25.41 4.51 8.68
CA ALA A 573 25.78 5.90 8.46
C ALA A 573 24.93 6.84 9.31
N MET A 574 25.58 7.86 9.87
CA MET A 574 24.89 8.99 10.50
C MET A 574 24.69 10.09 9.47
N ILE A 575 23.44 10.45 9.22
CA ILE A 575 23.04 11.50 8.27
C ILE A 575 22.56 12.71 9.07
N SER A 576 23.02 13.92 8.74
CA SER A 576 22.60 15.14 9.44
C SER A 576 22.57 16.36 8.52
N TRP A 577 21.74 17.35 8.88
CA TRP A 577 21.60 18.61 8.17
C TRP A 577 21.17 19.73 9.12
N LYS A 578 21.18 20.98 8.65
CA LYS A 578 20.62 22.10 9.41
C LYS A 578 19.11 22.22 9.13
N LYS A 579 18.31 22.15 10.20
CA LYS A 579 16.87 22.40 10.14
C LYS A 579 16.57 23.82 9.64
N GLN A 580 15.63 23.92 8.71
CA GLN A 580 15.20 25.16 8.07
C GLN A 580 13.78 25.54 8.53
N PRO A 581 13.50 26.81 8.85
CA PRO A 581 12.17 27.24 9.29
C PRO A 581 11.07 27.14 8.23
N ASP A 582 11.44 27.14 6.94
CA ASP A 582 10.53 27.08 5.80
C ASP A 582 10.30 25.64 5.29
N ALA A 583 10.81 24.63 5.98
CA ALA A 583 10.67 23.21 5.65
C ALA A 583 9.73 22.49 6.64
N VAL A 584 8.81 21.70 6.10
CA VAL A 584 7.98 20.75 6.85
C VAL A 584 8.74 19.45 7.08
N GLY A 585 9.46 18.99 6.06
CA GLY A 585 10.23 17.76 6.11
C GLY A 585 11.32 17.73 5.05
N TYR A 586 12.01 16.59 4.99
CA TYR A 586 13.13 16.35 4.08
C TYR A 586 13.01 14.97 3.46
N THR A 587 13.47 14.85 2.23
CA THR A 587 13.63 13.56 1.54
C THR A 587 15.11 13.38 1.25
N ILE A 588 15.72 12.37 1.87
CA ILE A 588 17.12 11.99 1.65
C ILE A 588 17.13 10.91 0.59
N TYR A 589 17.81 11.13 -0.53
CA TYR A 589 17.95 10.14 -1.59
C TYR A 589 19.32 9.50 -1.52
N TYR A 590 19.38 8.22 -1.87
CA TYR A 590 20.64 7.51 -2.02
C TYR A 590 20.60 6.45 -3.13
N GLY A 591 21.77 6.12 -3.64
CA GLY A 591 21.89 5.18 -4.75
C GLY A 591 23.33 4.76 -5.03
N ILE A 592 23.49 3.77 -5.90
CA ILE A 592 24.79 3.17 -6.23
C ILE A 592 25.58 3.96 -7.29
N SER A 593 24.92 4.88 -7.98
CA SER A 593 25.53 5.81 -8.93
C SER A 593 24.77 7.15 -8.95
N PRO A 594 25.39 8.23 -9.47
CA PRO A 594 24.76 9.56 -9.51
C PRO A 594 23.41 9.62 -10.22
N ASP A 595 23.16 8.70 -11.16
CA ASP A 595 21.95 8.60 -11.98
C ASP A 595 20.94 7.55 -11.47
N LYS A 596 21.19 6.89 -10.33
CA LYS A 596 20.35 5.77 -9.81
C LYS A 596 19.94 5.96 -8.36
N LEU A 597 19.37 7.14 -8.07
CA LEU A 597 18.96 7.56 -6.73
C LEU A 597 17.50 7.15 -6.43
N TYR A 598 17.16 5.88 -6.67
CA TYR A 598 15.78 5.40 -6.53
C TYR A 598 15.37 5.19 -5.06
N ASN A 599 16.33 4.96 -4.16
CA ASN A 599 16.05 4.80 -2.74
C ASN A 599 16.00 6.14 -2.01
N ASN A 600 15.10 6.24 -1.03
CA ASN A 600 14.91 7.45 -0.25
C ASN A 600 14.48 7.19 1.21
N ILE A 601 14.60 8.23 2.02
CA ILE A 601 14.17 8.29 3.41
C ILE A 601 13.46 9.64 3.60
N MET A 602 12.15 9.61 3.81
CA MET A 602 11.37 10.80 4.18
C MET A 602 11.37 10.96 5.70
N VAL A 603 11.66 12.17 6.16
CA VAL A 603 11.69 12.52 7.58
C VAL A 603 10.95 13.85 7.82
N TYR A 604 10.18 13.90 8.89
CA TYR A 604 9.47 15.08 9.33
C TYR A 604 10.08 15.61 10.62
N ASP A 605 10.21 16.94 10.73
CA ASP A 605 10.66 17.65 11.94
C ASP A 605 12.06 17.29 12.51
N GLU A 606 12.79 16.39 11.86
CA GLU A 606 14.13 15.92 12.25
C GLU A 606 15.27 16.71 11.59
N ALA A 607 16.47 16.54 12.13
CA ALA A 607 17.72 17.08 11.58
C ALA A 607 18.86 16.04 11.49
N ILE A 608 18.57 14.80 11.91
CA ILE A 608 19.51 13.69 12.00
C ILE A 608 18.79 12.37 11.72
N TYR A 609 19.50 11.39 11.15
CA TYR A 609 18.98 10.05 10.90
C TYR A 609 20.10 9.00 11.05
N ASP A 610 19.88 8.01 11.93
CA ASP A 610 20.75 6.82 12.08
C ASP A 610 20.33 5.76 11.04
N PHE A 611 21.05 5.74 9.91
CA PHE A 611 20.75 4.82 8.81
C PHE A 611 21.59 3.54 8.91
N ARG A 612 20.96 2.39 8.75
CA ARG A 612 21.58 1.06 8.91
C ARG A 612 21.31 0.10 7.75
N GLY A 613 20.79 0.62 6.64
CA GLY A 613 20.39 -0.17 5.48
C GLY A 613 21.44 -0.30 4.38
N LEU A 614 22.68 0.17 4.56
CA LEU A 614 23.70 0.19 3.49
C LEU A 614 24.38 -1.18 3.32
N ASP A 615 24.86 -1.47 2.12
CA ASP A 615 25.69 -2.65 1.87
C ASP A 615 27.17 -2.40 2.19
N LYS A 616 27.80 -3.37 2.82
CA LYS A 616 29.16 -3.31 3.35
C LYS A 616 30.17 -2.98 2.26
N GLY A 617 30.95 -1.92 2.45
CA GLY A 617 32.00 -1.47 1.52
C GLY A 617 31.49 -0.90 0.19
N THR A 618 30.18 -0.87 -0.06
CA THR A 618 29.58 -0.33 -1.29
C THR A 618 29.65 1.19 -1.32
N LYS A 619 30.13 1.77 -2.41
CA LYS A 619 30.08 3.22 -2.62
C LYS A 619 28.64 3.66 -2.86
N TYR A 620 28.20 4.71 -2.18
CA TYR A 620 26.87 5.32 -2.37
C TYR A 620 26.98 6.82 -2.65
N TYR A 621 25.96 7.33 -3.32
CA TYR A 621 25.77 8.75 -3.58
C TYR A 621 24.52 9.21 -2.84
N PHE A 622 24.60 10.34 -2.16
CA PHE A 622 23.52 10.90 -1.38
C PHE A 622 23.17 12.31 -1.85
N THR A 623 21.89 12.64 -1.84
CA THR A 623 21.41 14.03 -1.85
C THR A 623 20.23 14.17 -0.90
N ILE A 624 19.81 15.40 -0.67
CA ILE A 624 18.67 15.74 0.16
C ILE A 624 17.93 16.90 -0.48
N GLU A 625 16.62 16.93 -0.29
CA GLU A 625 15.78 18.08 -0.56
C GLU A 625 14.86 18.35 0.62
N ALA A 626 14.46 19.60 0.80
CA ALA A 626 13.42 20.00 1.74
C ALA A 626 12.09 20.14 1.01
N PHE A 627 10.98 19.90 1.68
CA PHE A 627 9.64 20.16 1.16
C PHE A 627 8.77 20.90 2.18
N ASN A 628 7.78 21.63 1.68
CA ASN A 628 6.72 22.27 2.47
C ASN A 628 5.38 22.22 1.73
N GLU A 629 4.37 22.92 2.24
CA GLU A 629 3.01 22.95 1.65
C GLU A 629 2.98 23.51 0.21
N ASN A 630 4.06 24.14 -0.25
CA ASN A 630 4.14 24.84 -1.54
C ASN A 630 4.93 24.06 -2.59
N GLY A 631 5.62 23.00 -2.19
CA GLY A 631 6.33 22.11 -3.09
C GLY A 631 7.64 21.57 -2.52
N ILE A 632 8.34 20.88 -3.39
CA ILE A 632 9.65 20.29 -3.16
C ILE A 632 10.72 21.29 -3.60
N GLY A 633 11.72 21.51 -2.74
CA GLY A 633 12.89 22.35 -3.01
C GLY A 633 13.83 21.73 -4.05
N VAL A 634 15.01 22.33 -4.22
CA VAL A 634 16.03 21.76 -5.12
C VAL A 634 16.83 20.68 -4.40
N HIS A 635 17.22 19.64 -5.14
CA HIS A 635 18.22 18.70 -4.66
C HIS A 635 19.54 19.43 -4.36
N ASN A 636 20.14 19.05 -3.24
CA ASN A 636 21.51 19.39 -2.96
C ASN A 636 22.47 18.75 -3.98
N LYS A 637 23.70 19.27 -4.01
CA LYS A 637 24.80 18.59 -4.72
C LYS A 637 25.01 17.20 -4.13
N LEU A 638 25.28 16.24 -5.01
CA LEU A 638 25.56 14.86 -4.61
C LEU A 638 26.82 14.78 -3.75
N ILE A 639 26.77 13.93 -2.74
CA ILE A 639 27.90 13.56 -1.89
C ILE A 639 28.19 12.08 -2.13
N GLU A 640 29.40 11.76 -2.56
CA GLU A 640 29.89 10.39 -2.59
C GLU A 640 30.37 9.96 -1.20
N VAL A 641 29.97 8.77 -0.76
CA VAL A 641 30.34 8.19 0.52
C VAL A 641 30.81 6.75 0.30
N LYS A 642 31.91 6.37 0.95
CA LYS A 642 32.48 5.02 0.91
C LYS A 642 32.68 4.49 2.32
#